data_AF-A0A830EZV5-F1
#
_entry.id   AF-A0A830EZV5-F1
#
_cell.length_a   1.000
_cell.length_b   1.000
_cell.length_c   1.000
_cell.angle_alpha   90.00
_cell.angle_beta   90.00
_cell.angle_gamma   90.00
#
_symmetry.space_group_name_H-M   'P 1'
#
loop_
_entity.id
_entity.type
_entity.pdbx_description
1 polymer ?
#
loop_
_entity_poly.entity_id
_entity_poly.type
_entity_poly.pdbx_seq_one_letter_code
_entity_poly.pdbx_strand_id
1 'polypeptide(L)'
;MGIQSGVSRVSTVAFSLFYRLLTGRYSRKAGIGIGLIGGVLTAIVGYLAGPTLKQIVTNTSLIPPFSFTTGNLAVLWGVHATVITLSLVGLSFAWNSVKNLPTTDTIIEETAYRLRSIETITFLFTANLCIGTGVLLATDSVVTADIGTAAGMLLIASAVVTVHRFWVVFDLLLHNTLDEKVFDFADAALAGRSPSTASDFDVYVGHFFDASRTEIENDRPERLREKLRGVEKLLDKLLASESDLKEDRSFWDYISGRYDSVYRRSVVQQNAELEKQVIASLSGIYWKTQNYGNVELVGWTIQCYATLFARGYSIEPQSSSAEFLLERFENAQNRILSQFKKADDDASYETATAQVDQLLETQTSLWRTAAENEAVGAMDYLRYLLDDVYQFREYEYAPPGAVRNAGDSYDSLDVRKQEQADDYRAAVNHLKFATYGWTLNLFEEEDVSEYFVEQVFNEYVEQDFGSVSRLSEMYFDMGEATEPLNYWERWNLNRELEKSYGVASTGMAINTWLLRFYCTALVWILDSQEAIDNLQEQDPSESPLTEYDHMQPRVDKIVDRLEAYKKEYPLDDMLSGGPSADDRCDALIEYFESVRDVLDEQEQDWIRTLPISEGYVDSYGESIHSQLESCGLRTAIEEVGGITQLDSLEQDANAEFTLYNSAPRKAFVDDGISTFFNSNFSGLLDRYRGVVLEQLDLVEKEVDAATDISDALAAVVSQEDVALLIVEQMEVARTLRDDERSERISNDDLRSYFAFMDIPVIRDLTTEFAAVVLFENDFNYVEEVDDYPIAVEVTPGEDVATWDPDELPDEEDIRDYVRIATSYKAHIESTGPNGVVFRIQN
;
A
#
# COMPACT_ATOMS: atom_id res chain seq x y z
N MET A 1 -6.90 50.62 -31.94
CA MET A 1 -6.19 49.70 -31.02
C MET A 1 -5.76 48.38 -31.68
N GLY A 2 -5.47 48.33 -33.00
CA GLY A 2 -5.16 47.06 -33.71
C GLY A 2 -3.77 46.97 -34.34
N ILE A 3 -2.89 47.95 -34.14
CA ILE A 3 -1.58 48.00 -34.84
C ILE A 3 -0.42 47.69 -33.89
N GLN A 4 -0.52 48.01 -32.59
CA GLN A 4 0.53 47.70 -31.61
C GLN A 4 0.62 46.21 -31.25
N SER A 5 -0.48 45.44 -31.30
CA SER A 5 -0.45 43.98 -31.07
C SER A 5 0.10 43.19 -32.27
N GLY A 6 -0.06 43.71 -33.49
CA GLY A 6 0.53 43.12 -34.69
C GLY A 6 2.05 43.31 -34.76
N VAL A 7 2.56 44.48 -34.34
CA VAL A 7 4.00 44.76 -34.34
C VAL A 7 4.73 43.95 -33.27
N SER A 8 4.13 43.69 -32.10
CA SER A 8 4.77 42.83 -31.09
C SER A 8 4.74 41.34 -31.48
N ARG A 9 3.64 40.83 -32.08
CA ARG A 9 3.62 39.45 -32.62
C ARG A 9 4.59 39.27 -33.78
N VAL A 10 4.70 40.24 -34.69
CA VAL A 10 5.65 40.17 -35.81
C VAL A 10 7.09 40.31 -35.32
N SER A 11 7.37 41.14 -34.31
CA SER A 11 8.73 41.24 -33.76
C SER A 11 9.13 39.98 -32.97
N THR A 12 8.22 39.36 -32.22
CA THR A 12 8.50 38.09 -31.51
C THR A 12 8.66 36.93 -32.48
N VAL A 13 7.85 36.86 -33.54
CA VAL A 13 8.01 35.85 -34.61
C VAL A 13 9.27 36.10 -35.42
N ALA A 14 9.60 37.34 -35.77
CA ALA A 14 10.82 37.69 -36.48
C ALA A 14 12.06 37.48 -35.63
N PHE A 15 12.03 37.78 -34.33
CA PHE A 15 13.11 37.52 -33.39
C PHE A 15 13.28 36.02 -33.16
N SER A 16 12.19 35.25 -33.06
CA SER A 16 12.20 33.78 -33.02
C SER A 16 12.79 33.19 -34.31
N LEU A 17 12.39 33.68 -35.49
CA LEU A 17 12.94 33.26 -36.79
C LEU A 17 14.40 33.66 -36.96
N PHE A 18 14.77 34.87 -36.53
CA PHE A 18 16.14 35.40 -36.61
C PHE A 18 17.07 34.68 -35.62
N TYR A 19 16.60 34.40 -34.41
CA TYR A 19 17.30 33.58 -33.42
C TYR A 19 17.41 32.13 -33.91
N ARG A 20 16.36 31.56 -34.52
CA ARG A 20 16.40 30.24 -35.18
C ARG A 20 17.41 30.23 -36.34
N LEU A 21 17.47 31.27 -37.16
CA LEU A 21 18.48 31.42 -38.23
C LEU A 21 19.91 31.54 -37.68
N LEU A 22 20.13 32.37 -36.66
CA LEU A 22 21.43 32.56 -35.99
C LEU A 22 21.91 31.31 -35.25
N THR A 23 21.00 30.54 -34.66
CA THR A 23 21.31 29.31 -33.94
C THR A 23 21.39 28.07 -34.83
N GLY A 24 20.99 28.16 -36.11
CA GLY A 24 21.04 27.04 -37.06
C GLY A 24 19.78 26.17 -37.05
N ARG A 25 18.72 26.65 -36.40
CA ARG A 25 17.48 25.92 -36.11
C ARG A 25 16.44 26.00 -37.21
N TYR A 26 16.65 25.22 -38.25
CA TYR A 26 15.76 25.18 -39.41
C TYR A 26 15.74 23.80 -40.06
N SER A 27 14.65 23.45 -40.75
CA SER A 27 14.48 22.13 -41.37
C SER A 27 15.59 21.85 -42.40
N ARG A 28 15.83 20.57 -42.75
CA ARG A 28 16.78 20.21 -43.81
C ARG A 28 16.58 21.06 -45.09
N LYS A 29 15.32 21.34 -45.45
CA LYS A 29 14.95 22.20 -46.59
C LYS A 29 15.40 23.64 -46.41
N ALA A 30 15.23 24.20 -45.22
CA ALA A 30 15.67 25.56 -44.93
C ALA A 30 17.20 25.67 -44.81
N GLY A 31 17.91 24.63 -44.35
CA GLY A 31 19.38 24.60 -44.36
C GLY A 31 19.98 24.53 -45.76
N ILE A 32 19.34 23.77 -46.65
CA ILE A 32 19.64 23.81 -48.08
C ILE A 32 19.41 25.23 -48.62
N GLY A 33 18.28 25.85 -48.29
CA GLY A 33 17.97 27.23 -48.69
C GLY A 33 18.99 28.25 -48.20
N ILE A 34 19.44 28.16 -46.96
CA ILE A 34 20.41 29.09 -46.36
C ILE A 34 21.80 28.90 -46.97
N GLY A 35 22.25 27.67 -47.17
CA GLY A 35 23.50 27.40 -47.86
C GLY A 35 23.51 27.92 -49.30
N LEU A 36 22.40 27.74 -50.04
CA LEU A 36 22.19 28.29 -51.39
C LEU A 36 22.25 29.82 -51.37
N ILE A 37 21.44 30.46 -50.53
CA ILE A 37 21.35 31.92 -50.43
C ILE A 37 22.69 32.52 -50.00
N GLY A 38 23.37 31.90 -49.03
CA GLY A 38 24.69 32.34 -48.57
C GLY A 38 25.75 32.28 -49.66
N GLY A 39 25.77 31.20 -50.45
CA GLY A 39 26.68 31.08 -51.60
C GLY A 39 26.42 32.15 -52.66
N VAL A 40 25.15 32.34 -53.04
CA VAL A 40 24.74 33.34 -54.04
C VAL A 40 25.02 34.77 -53.55
N LEU A 41 24.69 35.11 -52.31
CA LEU A 41 24.96 36.42 -51.74
C LEU A 41 26.47 36.72 -51.68
N THR A 42 27.28 35.73 -51.28
CA THR A 42 28.75 35.89 -51.26
C THR A 42 29.28 36.16 -52.67
N ALA A 43 28.73 35.48 -53.69
CA ALA A 43 29.06 35.73 -55.08
C ALA A 43 28.67 37.14 -55.53
N ILE A 44 27.45 37.60 -55.19
CA ILE A 44 26.94 38.93 -55.53
C ILE A 44 27.77 40.03 -54.85
N VAL A 45 28.06 39.90 -53.55
CA VAL A 45 28.88 40.85 -52.81
C VAL A 45 30.28 40.92 -53.41
N GLY A 46 30.88 39.77 -53.73
CA GLY A 46 32.20 39.73 -54.35
C GLY A 46 32.24 40.33 -55.75
N TYR A 47 31.17 40.14 -56.53
CA TYR A 47 31.02 40.76 -57.84
C TYR A 47 30.89 42.29 -57.75
N LEU A 48 30.05 42.79 -56.83
CA LEU A 48 29.84 44.22 -56.60
C LEU A 48 31.07 44.93 -56.02
N ALA A 49 31.87 44.24 -55.22
CA ALA A 49 33.09 44.78 -54.62
C ALA A 49 34.28 44.81 -55.60
N GLY A 50 34.24 44.02 -56.67
CA GLY A 50 35.31 43.88 -57.65
C GLY A 50 35.82 45.18 -58.28
N PRO A 51 34.95 46.11 -58.74
CA PRO A 51 35.38 47.36 -59.34
C PRO A 51 36.15 48.25 -58.36
N THR A 52 35.74 48.26 -57.09
CA THR A 52 36.34 49.06 -56.02
C THR A 52 37.68 48.45 -55.58
N LEU A 53 37.74 47.13 -55.43
CA LEU A 53 38.98 46.39 -55.11
C LEU A 53 40.03 46.53 -56.22
N LYS A 54 39.60 46.49 -57.49
CA LYS A 54 40.49 46.72 -58.64
C LYS A 54 41.24 48.04 -58.50
N GLN A 55 40.54 49.13 -58.17
CA GLN A 55 41.15 50.46 -58.00
C GLN A 55 42.15 50.52 -56.83
N ILE A 56 41.85 49.86 -55.72
CA ILE A 56 42.70 49.83 -54.52
C ILE A 56 43.98 49.02 -54.80
N VAL A 57 43.85 47.84 -55.39
CA VAL A 57 44.97 46.92 -55.67
C VAL A 57 45.92 47.47 -56.74
N THR A 58 45.43 48.21 -57.73
CA THR A 58 46.31 48.88 -58.70
C THR A 58 47.10 50.06 -58.13
N ASN A 59 46.72 50.60 -56.95
CA ASN A 59 47.30 51.83 -56.39
C ASN A 59 48.16 51.61 -55.13
N THR A 60 48.35 50.38 -54.66
CA THR A 60 49.12 50.09 -53.43
C THR A 60 50.42 49.35 -53.72
N SER A 61 51.54 49.85 -53.21
CA SER A 61 52.91 49.31 -53.42
C SER A 61 53.35 48.28 -52.37
N LEU A 62 52.48 47.93 -51.43
CA LEU A 62 52.80 47.12 -50.24
C LEU A 62 52.46 45.63 -50.37
N ILE A 63 51.79 45.22 -51.45
CA ILE A 63 51.45 43.82 -51.74
C ILE A 63 51.92 43.54 -53.17
N PRO A 64 52.67 42.46 -53.46
CA PRO A 64 53.01 42.12 -54.86
C PRO A 64 51.69 42.03 -55.64
N PRO A 65 51.64 42.46 -56.92
CA PRO A 65 50.39 42.59 -57.65
C PRO A 65 49.75 41.21 -57.83
N PHE A 66 48.85 40.84 -56.93
CA PHE A 66 47.91 39.75 -57.14
C PHE A 66 46.93 40.23 -58.22
N SER A 67 47.33 40.05 -59.48
CA SER A 67 46.49 40.32 -60.63
C SER A 67 45.45 39.20 -60.76
N PHE A 68 44.28 39.38 -60.15
CA PHE A 68 43.10 38.55 -60.44
C PHE A 68 42.71 38.58 -61.93
N THR A 69 43.23 39.55 -62.69
CA THR A 69 42.95 39.76 -64.12
C THR A 69 43.84 38.97 -65.08
N THR A 70 44.81 38.18 -64.60
CA THR A 70 45.64 37.29 -65.44
C THR A 70 45.45 35.80 -65.15
N GLY A 71 44.60 35.46 -64.17
CA GLY A 71 44.32 34.08 -63.79
C GLY A 71 43.43 33.38 -64.82
N ASN A 72 43.80 32.16 -65.21
CA ASN A 72 42.91 31.30 -65.99
C ASN A 72 41.73 30.86 -65.11
N LEU A 73 40.50 31.25 -65.47
CA LEU A 73 39.29 30.93 -64.71
C LEU A 73 39.10 29.42 -64.53
N ALA A 74 39.53 28.61 -65.49
CA ALA A 74 39.53 27.14 -65.39
C ALA A 74 40.53 26.64 -64.34
N VAL A 75 41.67 27.32 -64.17
CA VAL A 75 42.63 27.00 -63.08
C VAL A 75 42.05 27.40 -61.73
N LEU A 76 41.40 28.56 -61.63
CA LEU A 76 40.75 28.99 -60.39
C LEU A 76 39.60 28.06 -59.99
N TRP A 77 38.78 27.63 -60.97
CA TRP A 77 37.75 26.63 -60.77
C TRP A 77 38.34 25.26 -60.40
N GLY A 78 39.43 24.83 -61.04
CA GLY A 78 40.14 23.59 -60.68
C GLY A 78 40.69 23.61 -59.25
N VAL A 79 41.27 24.74 -58.82
CA VAL A 79 41.73 24.94 -57.44
C VAL A 79 40.55 24.91 -56.47
N HIS A 80 39.45 25.61 -56.78
CA HIS A 80 38.25 25.64 -55.92
C HIS A 80 37.57 24.27 -55.83
N ALA A 81 37.42 23.55 -56.95
CA ALA A 81 36.90 22.19 -56.98
C ALA A 81 37.78 21.22 -56.17
N THR A 82 39.10 21.39 -56.20
CA THR A 82 40.04 20.62 -55.38
C THR A 82 39.85 20.93 -53.90
N VAL A 83 39.75 22.21 -53.53
CA VAL A 83 39.48 22.65 -52.15
C VAL A 83 38.15 22.08 -51.65
N ILE A 84 37.07 22.15 -52.42
CA ILE A 84 35.78 21.56 -52.04
C ILE A 84 35.88 20.04 -51.88
N THR A 85 36.55 19.35 -52.80
CA THR A 85 36.68 17.89 -52.72
C THR A 85 37.42 17.49 -51.45
N LEU A 86 38.52 18.17 -51.13
CA LEU A 86 39.24 17.98 -49.87
C LEU A 86 38.39 18.37 -48.66
N SER A 87 37.62 19.45 -48.72
CA SER A 87 36.67 19.86 -47.68
C SER A 87 35.61 18.80 -47.40
N LEU A 88 35.02 18.20 -48.45
CA LEU A 88 34.01 17.16 -48.33
C LEU A 88 34.60 15.86 -47.78
N VAL A 89 35.82 15.49 -48.19
CA VAL A 89 36.55 14.35 -47.62
C VAL A 89 36.84 14.60 -46.13
N GLY A 90 37.34 15.79 -45.78
CA GLY A 90 37.60 16.18 -44.39
C GLY A 90 36.33 16.18 -43.53
N LEU A 91 35.22 16.71 -44.04
CA LEU A 91 33.90 16.66 -43.38
C LEU A 91 33.38 15.22 -43.23
N SER A 92 33.61 14.35 -44.21
CA SER A 92 33.25 12.93 -44.14
C SER A 92 34.01 12.20 -43.03
N PHE A 93 35.32 12.44 -42.92
CA PHE A 93 36.11 11.94 -41.79
C PHE A 93 35.59 12.47 -40.45
N ALA A 94 35.30 13.77 -40.38
CA ALA A 94 34.71 14.39 -39.20
C ALA A 94 33.39 13.70 -38.81
N TRP A 95 32.52 13.43 -39.78
CA TRP A 95 31.25 12.73 -39.56
C TRP A 95 31.42 11.30 -39.08
N ASN A 96 32.36 10.58 -39.69
CA ASN A 96 32.66 9.21 -39.29
C ASN A 96 33.22 9.17 -37.85
N SER A 97 34.05 10.14 -37.48
CA SER A 97 34.55 10.26 -36.11
C SER A 97 33.45 10.59 -35.11
N VAL A 98 32.52 11.50 -35.44
CA VAL A 98 31.36 11.82 -34.59
C VAL A 98 30.43 10.61 -34.43
N LYS A 99 30.19 9.85 -35.52
CA LYS A 99 29.38 8.63 -35.50
C LYS A 99 29.99 7.53 -34.63
N ASN A 100 31.32 7.51 -34.51
CA ASN A 100 32.04 6.50 -33.73
C ASN A 100 32.27 6.94 -32.28
N LEU A 101 31.66 8.04 -31.81
CA LEU A 101 31.72 8.41 -30.40
C LEU A 101 31.00 7.35 -29.55
N PRO A 102 31.54 6.98 -28.37
CA PRO A 102 30.92 5.99 -27.48
C PRO A 102 29.75 6.64 -26.71
N THR A 103 28.67 6.99 -27.41
CA THR A 103 27.48 7.62 -26.85
C THR A 103 26.22 7.24 -27.64
N THR A 104 25.05 7.67 -27.19
CA THR A 104 23.76 7.34 -27.80
C THR A 104 23.52 8.08 -29.12
N ASP A 105 22.70 7.48 -29.99
CA ASP A 105 22.35 8.05 -31.29
C ASP A 105 21.74 9.45 -31.17
N THR A 106 20.95 9.74 -30.12
CA THR A 106 20.38 11.06 -29.85
C THR A 106 21.47 12.13 -29.64
N ILE A 107 22.52 11.84 -28.87
CA ILE A 107 23.63 12.77 -28.63
C ILE A 107 24.46 12.94 -29.91
N ILE A 108 24.64 11.86 -30.68
CA ILE A 108 25.29 11.90 -32.01
C ILE A 108 24.48 12.79 -32.97
N GLU A 109 23.16 12.63 -33.01
CA GLU A 109 22.26 13.44 -33.84
C GLU A 109 22.27 14.92 -33.45
N GLU A 110 22.30 15.22 -32.14
CA GLU A 110 22.34 16.60 -31.65
C GLU A 110 23.70 17.26 -31.93
N THR A 111 24.78 16.50 -31.80
CA THR A 111 26.14 16.93 -32.19
C THR A 111 26.22 17.19 -33.69
N ALA A 112 25.70 16.26 -34.50
CA ALA A 112 25.59 16.38 -35.95
C ALA A 112 24.76 17.62 -36.35
N TYR A 113 23.67 17.88 -35.65
CA TYR A 113 22.85 19.06 -35.89
C TYR A 113 23.62 20.36 -35.69
N ARG A 114 24.37 20.49 -34.59
CA ARG A 114 25.17 21.70 -34.30
C ARG A 114 26.33 21.91 -35.28
N LEU A 115 26.80 20.86 -35.96
CA LEU A 115 27.82 20.95 -37.01
C LEU A 115 27.32 21.60 -38.31
N ARG A 116 25.99 21.76 -38.48
CA ARG A 116 25.36 22.39 -39.66
C ARG A 116 25.87 21.86 -41.01
N SER A 117 26.06 20.56 -41.09
CA SER A 117 26.69 19.93 -42.26
C SER A 117 25.91 20.15 -43.56
N ILE A 118 24.57 20.14 -43.50
CA ILE A 118 23.72 20.37 -44.67
C ILE A 118 23.89 21.80 -45.22
N GLU A 119 23.93 22.81 -44.34
CA GLU A 119 24.18 24.20 -44.72
C GLU A 119 25.55 24.32 -45.40
N THR A 120 26.58 23.73 -44.79
CA THR A 120 27.97 23.79 -45.25
C THR A 120 28.16 23.10 -46.61
N ILE A 121 27.64 21.88 -46.78
CA ILE A 121 27.71 21.14 -48.04
C ILE A 121 26.99 21.92 -49.15
N THR A 122 25.81 22.46 -48.85
CA THR A 122 25.04 23.21 -49.84
C THR A 122 25.72 24.52 -50.22
N PHE A 123 26.33 25.22 -49.26
CA PHE A 123 27.14 26.41 -49.52
C PHE A 123 28.32 26.11 -50.45
N LEU A 124 29.10 25.07 -50.14
CA LEU A 124 30.26 24.65 -50.95
C LEU A 124 29.84 24.26 -52.38
N PHE A 125 28.75 23.51 -52.52
CA PHE A 125 28.22 23.13 -53.83
C PHE A 125 27.74 24.35 -54.63
N THR A 126 27.05 25.29 -53.97
CA THR A 126 26.56 26.52 -54.60
C THR A 126 27.72 27.42 -55.02
N ALA A 127 28.74 27.57 -54.17
CA ALA A 127 29.96 28.31 -54.49
C ALA A 127 30.64 27.73 -55.74
N ASN A 128 30.72 26.41 -55.86
CA ASN A 128 31.27 25.75 -57.04
C ASN A 128 30.46 26.01 -58.30
N LEU A 129 29.13 25.93 -58.21
CA LEU A 129 28.22 26.19 -59.31
C LEU A 129 28.32 27.65 -59.78
N CYS A 130 28.41 28.61 -58.86
CA CYS A 130 28.61 30.02 -59.21
C CYS A 130 29.92 30.25 -59.97
N ILE A 131 31.03 29.66 -59.52
CA ILE A 131 32.33 29.78 -60.18
C ILE A 131 32.33 29.07 -61.53
N GLY A 132 31.81 27.84 -61.61
CA GLY A 132 31.71 27.06 -62.85
C GLY A 132 30.80 27.72 -63.89
N THR A 133 29.70 28.33 -63.46
CA THR A 133 28.84 29.14 -64.34
C THR A 133 29.60 30.36 -64.87
N GLY A 134 30.41 31.00 -64.03
CA GLY A 134 31.34 32.06 -64.46
C GLY A 134 32.34 31.59 -65.52
N VAL A 135 32.87 30.38 -65.41
CA VAL A 135 33.76 29.76 -66.41
C VAL A 135 33.04 29.56 -67.74
N LEU A 136 31.81 29.06 -67.71
CA LEU A 136 31.03 28.77 -68.92
C LEU A 136 30.57 30.05 -69.66
N LEU A 137 30.34 31.14 -68.93
CA LEU A 137 29.89 32.42 -69.49
C LEU A 137 31.04 33.34 -69.93
N ALA A 138 32.28 33.05 -69.53
CA ALA A 138 33.44 33.83 -69.94
C ALA A 138 33.86 33.46 -71.38
N THR A 139 33.58 34.35 -72.33
CA THR A 139 33.90 34.16 -73.76
C THR A 139 35.34 34.54 -74.14
N ASP A 140 36.08 35.23 -73.27
CA ASP A 140 37.47 35.65 -73.51
C ASP A 140 38.42 35.05 -72.48
N SER A 141 39.68 34.83 -72.90
CA SER A 141 40.76 34.24 -72.08
C SER A 141 41.25 35.10 -70.89
N VAL A 142 40.54 36.19 -70.56
CA VAL A 142 40.92 37.17 -69.52
C VAL A 142 39.77 37.35 -68.54
N VAL A 143 40.01 37.03 -67.27
CA VAL A 143 39.04 37.16 -66.18
C VAL A 143 38.84 38.64 -65.82
N THR A 144 37.60 39.13 -65.87
CA THR A 144 37.29 40.48 -65.37
C THR A 144 37.49 40.54 -63.87
N ALA A 145 37.94 41.69 -63.36
CA ALA A 145 38.21 41.87 -61.93
C ALA A 145 37.01 41.50 -61.04
N ASP A 146 35.79 41.72 -61.54
CA ASP A 146 34.54 41.47 -60.81
C ASP A 146 34.28 39.97 -60.63
N ILE A 147 34.51 39.17 -61.68
CA ILE A 147 34.41 37.71 -61.65
C ILE A 147 35.54 37.11 -60.81
N GLY A 148 36.77 37.61 -60.97
CA GLY A 148 37.93 37.17 -60.18
C GLY A 148 37.76 37.42 -58.68
N THR A 149 37.18 38.57 -58.32
CA THR A 149 36.91 38.93 -56.92
C THR A 149 35.80 38.09 -56.32
N ALA A 150 34.70 37.85 -57.05
CA ALA A 150 33.62 36.96 -56.63
C ALA A 150 34.12 35.53 -56.38
N ALA A 151 34.90 34.97 -57.31
CA ALA A 151 35.48 33.64 -57.18
C ALA A 151 36.52 33.55 -56.04
N GLY A 152 37.34 34.59 -55.86
CA GLY A 152 38.27 34.69 -54.73
C GLY A 152 37.57 34.73 -53.36
N MET A 153 36.50 35.53 -53.23
CA MET A 153 35.70 35.57 -51.98
C MET A 153 35.01 34.24 -51.70
N LEU A 154 34.42 33.61 -52.71
CA LEU A 154 33.80 32.30 -52.56
C LEU A 154 34.83 31.24 -52.14
N LEU A 155 36.04 31.28 -52.67
CA LEU A 155 37.13 30.39 -52.27
C LEU A 155 37.56 30.62 -50.82
N ILE A 156 37.79 31.87 -50.41
CA ILE A 156 38.16 32.20 -49.03
C ILE A 156 37.04 31.81 -48.07
N ALA A 157 35.79 32.15 -48.37
CA ALA A 157 34.64 31.79 -47.54
C ALA A 157 34.47 30.26 -47.44
N SER A 158 34.65 29.53 -48.54
CA SER A 158 34.62 28.06 -48.54
C SER A 158 35.70 27.45 -47.64
N ALA A 159 36.92 27.99 -47.71
CA ALA A 159 38.02 27.56 -46.86
C ALA A 159 37.75 27.88 -45.38
N VAL A 160 37.34 29.11 -45.06
CA VAL A 160 37.06 29.54 -43.68
C VAL A 160 35.93 28.73 -43.06
N VAL A 161 34.81 28.54 -43.77
CA VAL A 161 33.68 27.74 -43.27
C VAL A 161 34.14 26.29 -43.06
N THR A 162 34.85 25.68 -44.00
CA THR A 162 35.34 24.31 -43.85
C THR A 162 36.28 24.17 -42.65
N VAL A 163 37.29 25.05 -42.55
CA VAL A 163 38.28 25.01 -41.46
C VAL A 163 37.59 25.21 -40.12
N HIS A 164 36.65 26.15 -40.02
CA HIS A 164 35.89 26.38 -38.79
C HIS A 164 35.08 25.13 -38.38
N ARG A 165 34.38 24.48 -39.33
CA ARG A 165 33.61 23.26 -39.04
C ARG A 165 34.50 22.08 -38.67
N PHE A 166 35.63 21.91 -39.36
CA PHE A 166 36.61 20.89 -39.03
C PHE A 166 37.21 21.12 -37.64
N TRP A 167 37.49 22.38 -37.30
CA TRP A 167 38.00 22.73 -35.97
C TRP A 167 37.02 22.38 -34.86
N VAL A 168 35.71 22.55 -35.06
CA VAL A 168 34.69 22.13 -34.07
C VAL A 168 34.71 20.63 -33.82
N VAL A 169 34.85 19.80 -34.87
CA VAL A 169 34.94 18.34 -34.70
C VAL A 169 36.28 17.94 -34.09
N PHE A 170 37.36 18.58 -34.52
CA PHE A 170 38.69 18.34 -33.99
C PHE A 170 38.77 18.67 -32.49
N ASP A 171 38.16 19.78 -32.08
CA ASP A 171 38.05 20.20 -30.68
C ASP A 171 37.24 19.19 -29.85
N LEU A 172 36.13 18.68 -30.39
CA LEU A 172 35.30 17.63 -29.76
C LEU A 172 36.08 16.32 -29.56
N LEU A 173 36.98 15.98 -30.48
CA LEU A 173 37.76 14.73 -30.45
C LEU A 173 39.04 14.83 -29.60
N LEU A 174 39.72 15.98 -29.57
CA LEU A 174 41.02 16.13 -28.91
C LEU A 174 40.93 16.61 -27.47
N HIS A 175 39.95 17.44 -27.13
CA HIS A 175 39.81 18.01 -25.79
C HIS A 175 38.79 17.26 -24.93
N ASN A 176 38.24 16.14 -25.42
CA ASN A 176 37.29 15.31 -24.69
C ASN A 176 36.09 16.10 -24.13
N THR A 177 35.63 17.11 -24.90
CA THR A 177 34.56 18.05 -24.49
C THR A 177 33.16 17.49 -24.70
N LEU A 178 33.03 16.18 -24.98
CA LEU A 178 31.71 15.57 -25.17
C LEU A 178 30.84 15.76 -23.92
N ASP A 179 31.39 15.51 -22.73
CA ASP A 179 30.72 15.76 -21.45
C ASP A 179 30.24 17.22 -21.34
N GLU A 180 31.10 18.19 -21.69
CA GLU A 180 30.75 19.62 -21.73
C GLU A 180 29.59 19.91 -22.69
N LYS A 181 29.61 19.27 -23.86
CA LYS A 181 28.52 19.39 -24.84
C LYS A 181 27.23 18.72 -24.37
N VAL A 182 27.29 17.61 -23.65
CA VAL A 182 26.11 16.99 -23.05
C VAL A 182 25.46 17.95 -22.05
N PHE A 183 26.22 18.69 -21.24
CA PHE A 183 25.65 19.75 -20.40
C PHE A 183 24.96 20.86 -21.22
N ASP A 184 25.59 21.31 -22.32
CA ASP A 184 25.00 22.30 -23.23
C ASP A 184 23.72 21.79 -23.93
N PHE A 185 23.59 20.48 -24.13
CA PHE A 185 22.42 19.83 -24.73
C PHE A 185 21.29 19.73 -23.72
N ALA A 186 21.59 19.26 -22.51
CA ALA A 186 20.65 19.18 -21.40
C ALA A 186 20.06 20.56 -21.06
N ASP A 187 20.89 21.60 -20.97
CA ASP A 187 20.43 22.99 -20.75
C ASP A 187 19.51 23.47 -21.86
N ALA A 188 19.81 23.08 -23.11
CA ALA A 188 18.98 23.43 -24.25
C ALA A 188 17.65 22.67 -24.21
N ALA A 189 17.62 21.39 -23.82
CA ALA A 189 16.41 20.60 -23.71
C ALA A 189 15.48 21.15 -22.62
N LEU A 190 16.00 21.41 -21.40
CA LEU A 190 15.22 22.00 -20.30
C LEU A 190 14.65 23.37 -20.65
N ALA A 191 15.39 24.19 -21.40
CA ALA A 191 14.93 25.51 -21.81
C ALA A 191 13.94 25.48 -23.00
N GLY A 192 13.52 24.30 -23.50
CA GLY A 192 12.72 24.16 -24.73
C GLY A 192 13.44 24.69 -25.98
N ARG A 193 14.77 24.74 -25.92
CA ARG A 193 15.67 25.26 -26.94
C ARG A 193 16.24 24.13 -27.81
N SER A 194 16.09 22.86 -27.48
CA SER A 194 16.55 21.77 -28.35
C SER A 194 15.40 21.14 -29.16
N PRO A 195 15.65 20.48 -30.32
CA PRO A 195 14.71 19.51 -30.89
C PRO A 195 14.38 18.35 -29.94
N SER A 196 15.31 17.99 -29.05
CA SER A 196 15.05 17.10 -27.92
C SER A 196 14.17 17.79 -26.88
N THR A 197 13.26 17.04 -26.31
CA THR A 197 12.30 17.51 -25.30
C THR A 197 12.81 17.20 -23.89
N ALA A 198 12.14 17.74 -22.86
CA ALA A 198 12.48 17.40 -21.48
C ALA A 198 12.40 15.88 -21.21
N SER A 199 11.59 15.12 -21.96
CA SER A 199 11.54 13.66 -21.82
C SER A 199 12.79 12.94 -22.30
N ASP A 200 13.67 13.59 -23.08
CA ASP A 200 14.95 13.01 -23.53
C ASP A 200 16.09 13.26 -22.52
N PHE A 201 15.77 13.81 -21.34
CA PHE A 201 16.76 14.17 -20.33
C PHE A 201 17.42 12.95 -19.68
N ASP A 202 16.71 11.83 -19.64
CA ASP A 202 17.21 10.51 -19.24
C ASP A 202 18.40 10.04 -20.10
N VAL A 203 18.44 10.42 -21.38
CA VAL A 203 19.54 10.14 -22.31
C VAL A 203 20.81 10.88 -21.90
N TYR A 204 20.71 12.15 -21.50
CA TYR A 204 21.86 12.95 -21.08
C TYR A 204 22.45 12.47 -19.77
N VAL A 205 21.58 12.11 -18.81
CA VAL A 205 22.04 11.51 -17.55
C VAL A 205 22.59 10.10 -17.82
N GLY A 206 21.94 9.33 -18.69
CA GLY A 206 22.36 7.99 -19.12
C GLY A 206 23.78 7.97 -19.70
N HIS A 207 24.18 9.00 -20.46
CA HIS A 207 25.54 9.14 -20.97
C HIS A 207 26.61 9.06 -19.86
N PHE A 208 26.39 9.75 -18.73
CA PHE A 208 27.33 9.73 -17.62
C PHE A 208 27.30 8.40 -16.86
N PHE A 209 26.15 7.74 -16.76
CA PHE A 209 26.08 6.38 -16.19
C PHE A 209 26.78 5.33 -17.06
N ASP A 210 26.64 5.40 -18.38
CA ASP A 210 27.32 4.51 -19.32
C ASP A 210 28.85 4.75 -19.32
N ALA A 211 29.27 6.01 -19.21
CA ALA A 211 30.68 6.36 -19.01
C ALA A 211 31.19 5.85 -17.65
N SER A 212 30.40 5.96 -16.58
CA SER A 212 30.73 5.44 -15.25
C SER A 212 30.95 3.93 -15.27
N ARG A 213 30.10 3.19 -15.99
CA ARG A 213 30.28 1.75 -16.21
C ARG A 213 31.62 1.44 -16.88
N THR A 214 32.02 2.24 -17.88
CA THR A 214 33.30 2.07 -18.57
C THR A 214 34.47 2.31 -17.61
N GLU A 215 34.40 3.32 -16.74
CA GLU A 215 35.47 3.59 -15.76
C GLU A 215 35.55 2.54 -14.64
N ILE A 216 34.42 1.90 -14.29
CA ILE A 216 34.39 0.72 -13.40
C ILE A 216 35.06 -0.48 -14.07
N GLU A 217 34.74 -0.75 -15.34
CA GLU A 217 35.37 -1.83 -16.12
C GLU A 217 36.90 -1.62 -16.29
N ASN A 218 37.36 -0.37 -16.25
CA ASN A 218 38.77 0.00 -16.31
C ASN A 218 39.43 0.17 -14.94
N ASP A 219 38.70 -0.06 -13.84
CA ASP A 219 39.15 0.08 -12.45
C ASP A 219 39.75 1.47 -12.11
N ARG A 220 39.00 2.55 -12.43
CA ARG A 220 39.46 3.94 -12.23
C ARG A 220 38.52 4.76 -11.35
N PRO A 221 38.68 4.72 -10.01
CA PRO A 221 37.77 5.41 -9.10
C PRO A 221 37.73 6.93 -9.25
N GLU A 222 38.87 7.58 -9.48
CA GLU A 222 38.91 9.05 -9.66
C GLU A 222 38.12 9.50 -10.90
N ARG A 223 38.22 8.74 -11.99
CA ARG A 223 37.46 9.03 -13.23
C ARG A 223 35.99 8.66 -13.08
N LEU A 224 35.68 7.57 -12.38
CA LEU A 224 34.31 7.25 -12.01
C LEU A 224 33.67 8.43 -11.24
N ARG A 225 34.38 9.01 -10.27
CA ARG A 225 33.88 10.16 -9.51
C ARG A 225 33.64 11.38 -10.41
N GLU A 226 34.51 11.63 -11.38
CA GLU A 226 34.31 12.69 -12.37
C GLU A 226 33.02 12.49 -13.18
N LYS A 227 32.76 11.27 -13.67
CA LYS A 227 31.55 10.94 -14.44
C LYS A 227 30.28 11.05 -13.58
N LEU A 228 30.32 10.54 -12.35
CA LEU A 228 29.21 10.64 -11.40
C LEU A 228 28.92 12.09 -10.98
N ARG A 229 29.93 12.95 -10.85
CA ARG A 229 29.70 14.40 -10.68
C ARG A 229 28.96 15.01 -11.87
N GLY A 230 29.06 14.42 -13.06
CA GLY A 230 28.27 14.83 -14.21
C GLY A 230 26.78 14.54 -14.03
N VAL A 231 26.44 13.35 -13.51
CA VAL A 231 25.07 13.01 -13.09
C VAL A 231 24.57 14.02 -12.06
N GLU A 232 25.36 14.27 -11.00
CA GLU A 232 25.01 15.24 -9.97
C GLU A 232 24.71 16.64 -10.52
N LYS A 233 25.54 17.14 -11.44
CA LYS A 233 25.35 18.47 -12.04
C LYS A 233 24.11 18.54 -12.92
N LEU A 234 23.80 17.49 -13.67
CA LEU A 234 22.61 17.45 -14.51
C LEU A 234 21.33 17.40 -13.66
N LEU A 235 21.29 16.56 -12.64
CA LEU A 235 20.13 16.49 -11.75
C LEU A 235 19.92 17.79 -10.97
N ASP A 236 20.99 18.48 -10.57
CA ASP A 236 20.91 19.84 -9.99
C ASP A 236 20.21 20.83 -10.91
N LYS A 237 20.59 20.82 -12.20
CA LYS A 237 20.00 21.69 -13.22
C LYS A 237 18.54 21.36 -13.45
N LEU A 238 18.18 20.07 -13.43
CA LEU A 238 16.79 19.63 -13.53
C LEU A 238 15.98 20.14 -12.35
N LEU A 239 16.46 19.94 -11.12
CA LEU A 239 15.81 20.39 -9.89
C LEU A 239 15.66 21.93 -9.84
N ALA A 240 16.63 22.66 -10.37
CA ALA A 240 16.57 24.12 -10.51
C ALA A 240 15.61 24.62 -11.61
N SER A 241 15.11 23.73 -12.47
CA SER A 241 14.29 24.10 -13.62
C SER A 241 12.79 24.07 -13.32
N GLU A 242 11.99 24.70 -14.19
CA GLU A 242 10.52 24.63 -14.15
C GLU A 242 9.98 23.37 -14.85
N SER A 243 10.80 22.34 -15.06
CA SER A 243 10.37 21.12 -15.77
C SER A 243 9.54 20.20 -14.87
N ASP A 244 8.41 19.72 -15.41
CA ASP A 244 7.55 18.72 -14.75
C ASP A 244 8.28 17.38 -14.49
N LEU A 245 9.35 17.10 -15.25
CA LEU A 245 10.16 15.89 -15.08
C LEU A 245 10.76 15.77 -13.68
N LYS A 246 10.95 16.90 -12.97
CA LYS A 246 11.48 16.86 -11.60
C LYS A 246 10.55 16.10 -10.64
N GLU A 247 9.25 16.02 -10.93
CA GLU A 247 8.21 15.32 -10.16
C GLU A 247 7.79 13.98 -10.81
N ASP A 248 8.43 13.57 -11.90
CA ASP A 248 8.11 12.33 -12.60
C ASP A 248 8.75 11.12 -11.91
N ARG A 249 7.91 10.31 -11.26
CA ARG A 249 8.34 9.07 -10.58
C ARG A 249 9.08 8.11 -11.51
N SER A 250 8.64 7.96 -12.77
CA SER A 250 9.25 7.02 -13.70
C SER A 250 10.70 7.41 -14.06
N PHE A 251 10.98 8.71 -14.08
CA PHE A 251 12.33 9.22 -14.26
C PHE A 251 13.22 8.92 -13.06
N TRP A 252 12.71 9.10 -11.83
CA TRP A 252 13.48 8.80 -10.62
C TRP A 252 13.69 7.30 -10.41
N ASP A 253 12.71 6.47 -10.78
CA ASP A 253 12.87 5.01 -10.84
C ASP A 253 13.99 4.62 -11.82
N TYR A 254 14.07 5.28 -12.97
CA TYR A 254 15.18 5.11 -13.91
C TYR A 254 16.52 5.51 -13.27
N ILE A 255 16.61 6.65 -12.60
CA ILE A 255 17.84 7.10 -11.92
C ILE A 255 18.27 6.10 -10.85
N SER A 256 17.35 5.65 -9.99
CA SER A 256 17.58 4.64 -8.97
C SER A 256 18.10 3.33 -9.57
N GLY A 257 17.45 2.83 -10.62
CA GLY A 257 17.87 1.62 -11.34
C GLY A 257 19.25 1.75 -12.00
N ARG A 258 19.64 2.95 -12.44
CA ARG A 258 21.01 3.21 -12.95
C ARG A 258 22.04 3.20 -11.83
N TYR A 259 21.74 3.78 -10.67
CA TYR A 259 22.60 3.68 -9.50
C TYR A 259 22.78 2.23 -9.03
N ASP A 260 21.69 1.45 -8.92
CA ASP A 260 21.75 0.01 -8.61
C ASP A 260 22.66 -0.74 -9.60
N SER A 261 22.45 -0.52 -10.91
CA SER A 261 23.26 -1.17 -11.95
C SER A 261 24.75 -0.82 -11.87
N VAL A 262 25.10 0.44 -11.59
CA VAL A 262 26.49 0.89 -11.47
C VAL A 262 27.11 0.37 -10.17
N TYR A 263 26.37 0.39 -9.06
CA TYR A 263 26.82 -0.12 -7.78
C TYR A 263 27.08 -1.64 -7.82
N ARG A 264 26.15 -2.41 -8.40
CA ARG A 264 26.34 -3.86 -8.60
C ARG A 264 27.64 -4.16 -9.36
N ARG A 265 27.97 -3.35 -10.37
CA ARG A 265 29.21 -3.52 -11.14
C ARG A 265 30.44 -3.17 -10.31
N SER A 266 30.39 -2.15 -9.48
CA SER A 266 31.52 -1.83 -8.60
C SER A 266 31.79 -2.93 -7.58
N VAL A 267 30.75 -3.55 -7.02
CA VAL A 267 30.89 -4.67 -6.09
C VAL A 267 31.51 -5.89 -6.79
N VAL A 268 31.06 -6.22 -8.00
CA VAL A 268 31.64 -7.32 -8.80
C VAL A 268 33.13 -7.10 -9.11
N GLN A 269 33.59 -5.85 -9.21
CA GLN A 269 35.02 -5.55 -9.39
C GLN A 269 35.85 -5.70 -8.12
N GLN A 270 35.22 -5.92 -6.96
CA GLN A 270 35.89 -6.07 -5.65
C GLN A 270 36.81 -4.89 -5.30
N ASN A 271 36.40 -3.68 -5.68
CA ASN A 271 37.13 -2.46 -5.33
C ASN A 271 36.23 -1.54 -4.50
N ALA A 272 36.49 -1.51 -3.19
CA ALA A 272 35.76 -0.69 -2.24
C ALA A 272 35.76 0.80 -2.60
N GLU A 273 36.82 1.30 -3.26
CA GLU A 273 36.87 2.71 -3.66
C GLU A 273 35.86 2.99 -4.78
N LEU A 274 35.66 2.07 -5.73
CA LEU A 274 34.62 2.22 -6.76
C LEU A 274 33.22 2.28 -6.12
N GLU A 275 32.93 1.36 -5.19
CA GLU A 275 31.67 1.32 -4.44
C GLU A 275 31.43 2.65 -3.69
N LYS A 276 32.44 3.13 -2.96
CA LYS A 276 32.38 4.39 -2.21
C LYS A 276 32.11 5.59 -3.11
N GLN A 277 32.66 5.64 -4.33
CA GLN A 277 32.37 6.75 -5.26
C GLN A 277 30.91 6.75 -5.73
N VAL A 278 30.29 5.57 -5.92
CA VAL A 278 28.87 5.45 -6.26
C VAL A 278 28.00 5.91 -5.10
N ILE A 279 28.28 5.40 -3.88
CA ILE A 279 27.57 5.79 -2.65
C ILE A 279 27.69 7.31 -2.40
N ALA A 280 28.90 7.87 -2.53
CA ALA A 280 29.12 9.31 -2.34
C ALA A 280 28.36 10.16 -3.36
N SER A 281 28.17 9.64 -4.58
CA SER A 281 27.35 10.31 -5.59
C SER A 281 25.87 10.30 -5.24
N LEU A 282 25.34 9.15 -4.79
CA LEU A 282 23.96 9.06 -4.30
C LEU A 282 23.72 10.05 -3.14
N SER A 283 24.64 10.13 -2.19
CA SER A 283 24.58 11.13 -1.11
C SER A 283 24.58 12.55 -1.66
N GLY A 284 25.39 12.84 -2.67
CA GLY A 284 25.40 14.13 -3.36
C GLY A 284 24.03 14.49 -3.98
N ILE A 285 23.32 13.52 -4.54
CA ILE A 285 21.96 13.71 -5.06
C ILE A 285 20.96 13.95 -3.95
N TYR A 286 21.01 13.15 -2.88
CA TYR A 286 20.16 13.34 -1.70
C TYR A 286 20.27 14.76 -1.13
N TRP A 287 21.49 15.28 -0.98
CA TRP A 287 21.68 16.65 -0.47
C TRP A 287 21.10 17.71 -1.41
N LYS A 288 21.10 17.46 -2.72
CA LYS A 288 20.48 18.35 -3.69
C LYS A 288 18.97 18.30 -3.56
N THR A 289 18.34 17.12 -3.62
CA THR A 289 16.88 16.98 -3.49
C THR A 289 16.38 17.61 -2.19
N GLN A 290 17.10 17.41 -1.10
CA GLN A 290 16.80 18.00 0.20
C GLN A 290 16.87 19.55 0.22
N ASN A 291 17.74 20.17 -0.58
CA ASN A 291 17.80 21.64 -0.68
C ASN A 291 16.61 22.23 -1.47
N TYR A 292 15.96 21.45 -2.32
CA TYR A 292 14.77 21.89 -3.07
C TYR A 292 13.46 21.66 -2.31
N GLY A 293 13.48 20.89 -1.22
CA GLY A 293 12.37 20.80 -0.25
C GLY A 293 11.15 20.00 -0.72
N ASN A 294 11.25 19.18 -1.77
CA ASN A 294 10.16 18.29 -2.19
C ASN A 294 10.23 16.97 -1.38
N VAL A 295 9.18 16.69 -0.59
CA VAL A 295 9.07 15.50 0.28
C VAL A 295 9.19 14.20 -0.50
N GLU A 296 8.47 14.05 -1.62
CA GLU A 296 8.50 12.82 -2.41
C GLU A 296 9.90 12.53 -2.98
N LEU A 297 10.61 13.57 -3.43
CA LEU A 297 11.97 13.42 -3.96
C LEU A 297 12.98 13.03 -2.88
N VAL A 298 12.83 13.59 -1.67
CA VAL A 298 13.63 13.18 -0.51
C VAL A 298 13.35 11.70 -0.19
N GLY A 299 12.08 11.29 -0.19
CA GLY A 299 11.64 9.90 -0.04
C GLY A 299 12.26 8.93 -1.04
N TRP A 300 12.15 9.21 -2.33
CA TRP A 300 12.71 8.34 -3.37
C TRP A 300 14.23 8.23 -3.28
N THR A 301 14.92 9.32 -2.96
CA THR A 301 16.38 9.32 -2.82
C THR A 301 16.87 8.66 -1.53
N ILE A 302 16.11 8.72 -0.42
CA ILE A 302 16.48 8.00 0.80
C ILE A 302 16.24 6.50 0.66
N GLN A 303 15.14 6.07 0.02
CA GLN A 303 14.88 4.65 -0.27
C GLN A 303 15.97 4.01 -1.13
N CYS A 304 16.66 4.78 -1.98
CA CYS A 304 17.81 4.27 -2.74
C CYS A 304 18.95 3.72 -1.84
N TYR A 305 19.12 4.22 -0.62
CA TYR A 305 20.09 3.65 0.32
C TYR A 305 19.74 2.21 0.67
N ALA A 306 18.48 1.94 0.99
CA ALA A 306 18.00 0.57 1.27
C ALA A 306 18.16 -0.35 0.05
N THR A 307 17.85 0.15 -1.16
CA THR A 307 18.07 -0.61 -2.41
C THR A 307 19.53 -1.00 -2.61
N LEU A 308 20.46 -0.05 -2.44
CA LEU A 308 21.90 -0.34 -2.58
C LEU A 308 22.42 -1.23 -1.46
N PHE A 309 21.89 -1.10 -0.24
CA PHE A 309 22.24 -1.95 0.88
C PHE A 309 21.82 -3.41 0.62
N ALA A 310 20.56 -3.66 0.26
CA ALA A 310 20.06 -4.98 -0.15
C ALA A 310 20.82 -5.54 -1.36
N ARG A 311 21.16 -4.69 -2.33
CA ARG A 311 21.99 -5.12 -3.45
C ARG A 311 23.37 -5.58 -3.00
N GLY A 312 23.95 -4.91 -2.01
CA GLY A 312 25.30 -5.20 -1.50
C GLY A 312 25.42 -6.60 -0.90
N TYR A 313 24.34 -7.14 -0.32
CA TYR A 313 24.32 -8.49 0.25
C TYR A 313 23.82 -9.57 -0.73
N SER A 314 22.91 -9.22 -1.65
CA SER A 314 22.32 -10.18 -2.61
C SER A 314 23.24 -10.64 -3.75
N ILE A 315 24.49 -10.17 -3.81
CA ILE A 315 25.45 -10.51 -4.89
C ILE A 315 26.72 -11.13 -4.31
N GLU A 316 27.27 -12.11 -5.01
CA GLU A 316 28.57 -12.69 -4.70
C GLU A 316 29.65 -12.12 -5.64
N PRO A 317 30.77 -11.59 -5.10
CA PRO A 317 31.07 -11.35 -3.68
C PRO A 317 30.23 -10.21 -3.09
N GLN A 318 29.99 -10.24 -1.77
CA GLN A 318 29.26 -9.18 -1.07
C GLN A 318 30.04 -7.85 -1.07
N SER A 319 29.30 -6.76 -0.89
CA SER A 319 29.86 -5.40 -0.79
C SER A 319 30.82 -5.25 0.39
N SER A 320 31.92 -4.55 0.14
CA SER A 320 32.90 -4.20 1.18
C SER A 320 32.66 -2.81 1.79
N SER A 321 31.62 -2.11 1.31
CA SER A 321 31.34 -0.71 1.67
C SER A 321 29.98 -0.51 2.35
N ALA A 322 29.40 -1.57 2.92
CA ALA A 322 28.12 -1.51 3.62
C ALA A 322 28.14 -0.50 4.78
N GLU A 323 29.19 -0.51 5.62
CA GLU A 323 29.36 0.47 6.70
C GLU A 323 29.42 1.91 6.19
N PHE A 324 30.15 2.16 5.10
CA PHE A 324 30.22 3.49 4.49
C PHE A 324 28.86 3.94 3.94
N LEU A 325 28.03 3.02 3.44
CA LEU A 325 26.67 3.32 3.03
C LEU A 325 25.82 3.72 4.24
N LEU A 326 25.90 2.99 5.35
CA LEU A 326 25.18 3.30 6.59
C LEU A 326 25.64 4.63 7.20
N GLU A 327 26.92 4.97 7.17
CA GLU A 327 27.44 6.28 7.58
C GLU A 327 26.80 7.42 6.76
N ARG A 328 26.62 7.20 5.45
CA ARG A 328 25.95 8.19 4.59
C ARG A 328 24.45 8.29 4.85
N PHE A 329 23.81 7.16 5.13
CA PHE A 329 22.41 7.12 5.54
C PHE A 329 22.18 7.83 6.88
N GLU A 330 23.05 7.62 7.87
CA GLU A 330 23.03 8.34 9.16
C GLU A 330 23.05 9.85 8.97
N ASN A 331 23.92 10.36 8.09
CA ASN A 331 23.96 11.78 7.79
C ASN A 331 22.64 12.29 7.17
N ALA A 332 21.99 11.47 6.34
CA ALA A 332 20.67 11.78 5.77
C ALA A 332 19.57 11.79 6.85
N GLN A 333 19.54 10.77 7.71
CA GLN A 333 18.67 10.66 8.88
C GLN A 333 18.81 11.88 9.79
N ASN A 334 20.03 12.21 10.22
CA ASN A 334 20.31 13.35 11.10
C ASN A 334 19.81 14.68 10.52
N ARG A 335 19.82 14.83 9.19
CA ARG A 335 19.25 16.00 8.54
C ARG A 335 17.72 16.05 8.66
N ILE A 336 17.03 14.95 8.36
CA ILE A 336 15.56 14.85 8.42
C ILE A 336 15.10 15.11 9.86
N LEU A 337 15.69 14.41 10.83
CA LEU A 337 15.36 14.59 12.25
C LEU A 337 15.64 16.02 12.72
N SER A 338 16.73 16.64 12.23
CA SER A 338 16.99 18.07 12.50
C SER A 338 15.95 19.01 11.88
N GLN A 339 15.33 18.68 10.75
CA GLN A 339 14.27 19.51 10.15
C GLN A 339 13.00 19.41 10.98
N PHE A 340 12.62 18.20 11.40
CA PHE A 340 11.50 18.00 12.34
C PHE A 340 11.67 18.82 13.62
N LYS A 341 12.85 18.76 14.25
CA LYS A 341 13.15 19.56 15.44
C LYS A 341 13.03 21.07 15.20
N LYS A 342 13.43 21.55 14.02
CA LYS A 342 13.47 22.98 13.66
C LYS A 342 12.16 23.51 13.08
N ALA A 343 11.19 22.65 12.76
CA ALA A 343 9.89 23.07 12.22
C ALA A 343 9.23 24.06 13.19
N ASP A 344 8.83 25.24 12.73
CA ASP A 344 8.27 26.31 13.55
C ASP A 344 6.87 26.75 13.11
N ASP A 345 6.36 26.13 12.03
CA ASP A 345 5.01 26.30 11.52
C ASP A 345 4.41 24.97 11.04
N ASP A 346 3.08 24.94 10.84
CA ASP A 346 2.34 23.72 10.45
C ASP A 346 2.83 23.11 9.12
N ALA A 347 3.15 23.94 8.13
CA ALA A 347 3.58 23.45 6.82
C ALA A 347 4.96 22.79 6.88
N SER A 348 5.88 23.39 7.64
CA SER A 348 7.21 22.85 7.89
C SER A 348 7.17 21.56 8.74
N TYR A 349 6.20 21.47 9.65
CA TYR A 349 5.96 20.29 10.48
C TYR A 349 5.39 19.13 9.66
N GLU A 350 4.33 19.35 8.88
CA GLU A 350 3.75 18.33 8.00
C GLU A 350 4.79 17.76 7.02
N THR A 351 5.59 18.65 6.42
CA THR A 351 6.68 18.27 5.52
C THR A 351 7.72 17.40 6.24
N ALA A 352 8.13 17.79 7.45
CA ALA A 352 9.14 17.07 8.20
C ALA A 352 8.62 15.72 8.75
N THR A 353 7.37 15.66 9.19
CA THR A 353 6.70 14.42 9.62
C THR A 353 6.64 13.41 8.48
N ALA A 354 6.21 13.82 7.29
CA ALA A 354 6.18 12.93 6.14
C ALA A 354 7.59 12.40 5.75
N GLN A 355 8.64 13.20 5.96
CA GLN A 355 10.02 12.74 5.77
C GLN A 355 10.47 11.76 6.86
N VAL A 356 10.01 11.93 8.11
CA VAL A 356 10.26 10.99 9.22
C VAL A 356 9.58 9.64 8.94
N ASP A 357 8.38 9.64 8.39
CA ASP A 357 7.67 8.40 8.04
C ASP A 357 8.40 7.64 6.92
N GLN A 358 8.89 8.35 5.89
CA GLN A 358 9.71 7.76 4.82
C GLN A 358 11.06 7.25 5.31
N LEU A 359 11.65 7.93 6.31
CA LEU A 359 12.86 7.49 6.98
C LEU A 359 12.62 6.16 7.71
N LEU A 360 11.51 6.03 8.44
CA LEU A 360 11.13 4.79 9.14
C LEU A 360 10.91 3.63 8.15
N GLU A 361 10.28 3.88 7.00
CA GLU A 361 10.14 2.86 5.94
C GLU A 361 11.50 2.41 5.40
N THR A 362 12.44 3.36 5.24
CA THR A 362 13.81 3.03 4.80
C THR A 362 14.56 2.23 5.86
N GLN A 363 14.46 2.60 7.14
CA GLN A 363 15.02 1.84 8.27
C GLN A 363 14.46 0.42 8.30
N THR A 364 13.15 0.27 8.15
CA THR A 364 12.45 -1.02 8.09
C THR A 364 13.07 -1.95 7.03
N SER A 365 13.33 -1.41 5.83
CA SER A 365 13.98 -2.17 4.74
C SER A 365 15.44 -2.54 5.04
N LEU A 366 16.21 -1.62 5.66
CA LEU A 366 17.60 -1.87 6.07
C LEU A 366 17.69 -2.97 7.14
N TRP A 367 16.85 -2.91 8.18
CA TRP A 367 16.80 -3.90 9.26
C TRP A 367 16.41 -5.28 8.75
N ARG A 368 15.34 -5.37 7.93
CA ARG A 368 14.94 -6.62 7.30
C ARG A 368 16.08 -7.25 6.49
N THR A 369 16.72 -6.45 5.64
CA THR A 369 17.85 -6.90 4.82
C THR A 369 19.00 -7.42 5.69
N ALA A 370 19.31 -6.73 6.79
CA ALA A 370 20.39 -7.13 7.67
C ALA A 370 20.10 -8.48 8.34
N ALA A 371 18.86 -8.71 8.79
CA ALA A 371 18.43 -9.99 9.35
C ALA A 371 18.45 -11.13 8.31
N GLU A 372 17.92 -10.90 7.10
CA GLU A 372 17.89 -11.89 6.02
C GLU A 372 19.28 -12.31 5.51
N ASN A 373 20.34 -11.57 5.85
CA ASN A 373 21.70 -11.84 5.38
C ASN A 373 22.71 -12.03 6.53
N GLU A 374 22.23 -12.30 7.76
CA GLU A 374 23.05 -12.52 8.95
C GLU A 374 24.10 -11.40 9.20
N ALA A 375 23.74 -10.15 8.88
CA ALA A 375 24.67 -9.03 8.86
C ALA A 375 24.80 -8.37 10.25
N VAL A 376 25.37 -9.09 11.22
CA VAL A 376 25.51 -8.67 12.63
C VAL A 376 26.06 -7.25 12.78
N GLY A 377 27.21 -6.95 12.15
CA GLY A 377 27.82 -5.61 12.26
C GLY A 377 26.95 -4.48 11.68
N ALA A 378 26.08 -4.79 10.71
CA ALA A 378 25.12 -3.82 10.22
C ALA A 378 23.91 -3.66 11.16
N MET A 379 23.44 -4.74 11.79
CA MET A 379 22.41 -4.68 12.82
C MET A 379 22.87 -3.85 14.02
N ASP A 380 24.10 -4.03 14.50
CA ASP A 380 24.69 -3.22 15.57
C ASP A 380 24.68 -1.73 15.23
N TYR A 381 25.11 -1.39 14.01
CA TYR A 381 25.13 -0.01 13.54
C TYR A 381 23.71 0.57 13.46
N LEU A 382 22.77 -0.18 12.88
CA LEU A 382 21.37 0.23 12.76
C LEU A 382 20.69 0.40 14.13
N ARG A 383 21.01 -0.47 15.10
CA ARG A 383 20.56 -0.35 16.50
C ARG A 383 21.07 0.94 17.14
N TYR A 384 22.36 1.22 17.02
CA TYR A 384 22.96 2.48 17.48
C TYR A 384 22.28 3.71 16.86
N LEU A 385 21.97 3.68 15.56
CA LEU A 385 21.29 4.78 14.87
C LEU A 385 19.89 5.08 15.40
N LEU A 386 19.19 4.08 15.94
CA LEU A 386 17.85 4.26 16.52
C LEU A 386 17.92 4.72 17.98
N ASP A 387 18.96 4.30 18.71
CA ASP A 387 19.12 4.65 20.12
C ASP A 387 19.64 6.10 20.32
N ASP A 388 20.44 6.63 19.39
CA ASP A 388 21.04 7.98 19.50
C ASP A 388 20.19 9.11 18.88
N VAL A 389 18.87 8.90 18.76
CA VAL A 389 17.94 9.87 18.13
C VAL A 389 17.49 10.93 19.13
N TYR A 390 18.39 11.87 19.47
CA TYR A 390 18.16 12.86 20.52
C TYR A 390 16.96 13.81 20.30
N GLN A 391 16.50 13.98 19.05
CA GLN A 391 15.32 14.79 18.72
C GLN A 391 14.03 14.15 19.23
N PHE A 392 14.05 12.85 19.53
CA PHE A 392 12.92 12.07 20.00
C PHE A 392 13.17 11.60 21.44
N ARG A 393 13.79 12.44 22.28
CA ARG A 393 13.87 12.18 23.72
C ARG A 393 12.52 12.48 24.39
N GLU A 394 12.24 11.72 25.44
CA GLU A 394 11.02 11.88 26.23
C GLU A 394 10.91 13.32 26.77
N TYR A 395 9.71 13.90 26.68
CA TYR A 395 9.39 15.26 27.13
C TYR A 395 10.22 16.41 26.52
N GLU A 396 10.97 16.21 25.43
CA GLU A 396 11.74 17.29 24.78
C GLU A 396 10.84 18.45 24.32
N TYR A 397 9.61 18.15 23.90
CA TYR A 397 8.63 19.14 23.41
C TYR A 397 7.45 19.35 24.38
N ALA A 398 7.37 18.57 25.46
CA ALA A 398 6.28 18.69 26.42
C ALA A 398 6.43 19.98 27.26
N PRO A 399 5.38 20.85 27.34
CA PRO A 399 5.44 22.01 28.21
C PRO A 399 5.43 21.60 29.70
N PRO A 400 6.02 22.39 30.62
CA PRO A 400 5.99 22.09 32.05
C PRO A 400 4.55 21.90 32.56
N GLY A 401 4.34 20.97 33.50
CA GLY A 401 3.01 20.57 33.99
C GLY A 401 2.09 21.70 34.51
N ALA A 402 2.60 22.91 34.73
CA ALA A 402 1.81 24.10 35.04
C ALA A 402 0.99 24.65 33.84
N VAL A 403 1.37 24.31 32.60
CA VAL A 403 0.71 24.79 31.36
C VAL A 403 -0.49 23.92 30.97
N ARG A 404 -0.50 22.61 31.32
CA ARG A 404 -1.62 21.68 31.08
C ARG A 404 -2.95 22.13 31.73
N ASN A 405 -2.90 22.96 32.77
CA ASN A 405 -4.07 23.44 33.52
C ASN A 405 -4.65 24.77 33.00
N ALA A 406 -3.97 25.45 32.07
CA ALA A 406 -4.53 26.61 31.38
C ALA A 406 -5.22 26.08 30.12
N GLY A 407 -6.54 26.24 30.02
CA GLY A 407 -7.39 25.66 28.98
C GLY A 407 -7.19 26.22 27.56
N ASP A 408 -5.94 26.35 27.10
CA ASP A 408 -5.57 26.77 25.76
C ASP A 408 -4.95 25.61 24.98
N SER A 409 -5.79 25.02 24.11
CA SER A 409 -5.47 24.23 22.91
C SER A 409 -4.69 22.92 23.07
N TYR A 410 -5.41 21.80 23.01
CA TYR A 410 -4.86 20.48 22.66
C TYR A 410 -4.20 20.45 21.24
N ASP A 411 -4.30 21.52 20.45
CA ASP A 411 -3.81 21.62 19.07
C ASP A 411 -2.60 22.57 18.95
N SER A 412 -1.66 22.51 19.92
CA SER A 412 -0.40 23.26 19.81
C SER A 412 0.66 22.46 19.05
N LEU A 413 1.51 23.14 18.28
CA LEU A 413 2.58 22.51 17.50
C LEU A 413 3.52 21.66 18.37
N ASP A 414 3.79 22.10 19.60
CA ASP A 414 4.67 21.38 20.54
C ASP A 414 4.02 20.08 21.05
N VAL A 415 2.70 20.08 21.25
CA VAL A 415 1.95 18.85 21.61
C VAL A 415 1.98 17.86 20.44
N ARG A 416 1.68 18.31 19.21
CA ARG A 416 1.74 17.46 18.01
C ARG A 416 3.15 16.88 17.79
N LYS A 417 4.20 17.68 17.99
CA LYS A 417 5.60 17.20 17.94
C LYS A 417 5.90 16.17 19.01
N GLN A 418 5.36 16.34 20.21
CA GLN A 418 5.54 15.37 21.28
C GLN A 418 4.84 14.04 20.92
N GLU A 419 3.60 14.09 20.43
CA GLU A 419 2.85 12.92 19.95
C GLU A 419 3.61 12.18 18.83
N GLN A 420 4.02 12.88 17.77
CA GLN A 420 4.84 12.26 16.71
C GLN A 420 6.15 11.68 17.25
N ALA A 421 6.70 12.29 18.31
CA ALA A 421 7.92 11.79 18.92
C ALA A 421 7.68 10.50 19.73
N ASP A 422 6.54 10.40 20.41
CA ASP A 422 6.06 9.18 21.06
C ASP A 422 5.80 8.08 20.02
N ASP A 423 5.11 8.40 18.92
CA ASP A 423 4.81 7.46 17.83
C ASP A 423 6.09 6.89 17.19
N TYR A 424 7.09 7.73 16.91
CA TYR A 424 8.37 7.27 16.35
C TYR A 424 9.12 6.35 17.34
N ARG A 425 9.08 6.65 18.64
CA ARG A 425 9.70 5.79 19.67
C ARG A 425 9.01 4.43 19.73
N ALA A 426 7.68 4.41 19.68
CA ALA A 426 6.91 3.17 19.62
C ALA A 426 7.27 2.36 18.36
N ALA A 427 7.27 3.00 17.20
CA ALA A 427 7.61 2.38 15.91
C ALA A 427 9.01 1.78 15.87
N VAL A 428 10.01 2.44 16.48
CA VAL A 428 11.38 1.92 16.64
C VAL A 428 11.40 0.64 17.45
N ASN A 429 10.65 0.58 18.55
CA ASN A 429 10.57 -0.62 19.38
C ASN A 429 9.84 -1.75 18.65
N HIS A 430 8.75 -1.46 17.95
CA HIS A 430 8.07 -2.42 17.08
C HIS A 430 9.02 -2.96 16.01
N LEU A 431 9.88 -2.12 15.43
CA LEU A 431 10.84 -2.54 14.39
C LEU A 431 11.89 -3.49 14.93
N LYS A 432 12.44 -3.21 16.11
CA LYS A 432 13.35 -4.12 16.80
C LYS A 432 12.68 -5.45 17.08
N PHE A 433 11.50 -5.43 17.70
CA PHE A 433 10.73 -6.63 18.04
C PHE A 433 10.38 -7.47 16.80
N ALA A 434 9.84 -6.84 15.76
CA ALA A 434 9.51 -7.49 14.50
C ALA A 434 10.75 -8.07 13.80
N THR A 435 11.90 -7.38 13.84
CA THR A 435 13.13 -7.88 13.20
C THR A 435 13.73 -9.07 13.95
N TYR A 436 13.70 -9.07 15.28
CA TYR A 436 14.15 -10.20 16.08
C TYR A 436 13.23 -11.41 15.89
N GLY A 437 11.91 -11.19 15.88
CA GLY A 437 10.96 -12.25 15.55
C GLY A 437 11.08 -12.75 14.11
N TRP A 438 11.41 -11.88 13.17
CA TRP A 438 11.68 -12.27 11.78
C TRP A 438 12.91 -13.17 11.69
N THR A 439 13.95 -12.88 12.48
CA THR A 439 15.14 -13.72 12.56
C THR A 439 14.82 -15.12 13.07
N LEU A 440 14.01 -15.24 14.12
CA LEU A 440 13.54 -16.55 14.59
C LEU A 440 12.72 -17.28 13.51
N ASN A 441 11.84 -16.57 12.80
CA ASN A 441 11.05 -17.17 11.72
C ASN A 441 11.95 -17.69 10.59
N LEU A 442 12.99 -16.96 10.20
CA LEU A 442 13.96 -17.42 9.22
C LEU A 442 14.78 -18.62 9.72
N PHE A 443 15.10 -18.66 11.02
CA PHE A 443 15.83 -19.77 11.62
C PHE A 443 15.01 -21.06 11.59
N GLU A 444 13.73 -21.01 11.98
CA GLU A 444 12.81 -22.15 11.88
C GLU A 444 12.60 -22.63 10.44
N GLU A 445 12.80 -21.75 9.46
CA GLU A 445 12.75 -22.05 8.02
C GLU A 445 14.09 -22.53 7.44
N GLU A 446 15.13 -22.69 8.27
CA GLU A 446 16.50 -23.05 7.89
C GLU A 446 17.21 -22.04 6.95
N ASP A 447 16.73 -20.79 6.91
CA ASP A 447 17.27 -19.72 6.07
C ASP A 447 18.41 -18.93 6.74
N VAL A 448 18.54 -19.02 8.07
CA VAL A 448 19.65 -18.42 8.83
C VAL A 448 20.27 -19.41 9.81
N SER A 449 21.52 -19.16 10.18
CA SER A 449 22.33 -20.03 11.03
C SER A 449 21.95 -20.00 12.52
N GLU A 450 22.19 -21.13 13.18
CA GLU A 450 22.06 -21.29 14.64
C GLU A 450 22.86 -20.25 15.42
N TYR A 451 24.11 -19.99 14.99
CA TYR A 451 24.98 -18.99 15.60
C TYR A 451 24.37 -17.58 15.54
N PHE A 452 23.76 -17.22 14.41
CA PHE A 452 23.17 -15.89 14.25
C PHE A 452 21.95 -15.69 15.15
N VAL A 453 21.03 -16.66 15.21
CA VAL A 453 19.85 -16.55 16.09
C VAL A 453 20.27 -16.55 17.57
N GLU A 454 21.26 -17.35 17.97
CA GLU A 454 21.81 -17.34 19.33
C GLU A 454 22.36 -15.96 19.69
N GLN A 455 23.10 -15.30 18.78
CA GLN A 455 23.57 -13.93 18.99
C GLN A 455 22.43 -12.93 19.13
N VAL A 456 21.39 -13.02 18.29
CA VAL A 456 20.23 -12.11 18.36
C VAL A 456 19.54 -12.20 19.73
N PHE A 457 19.34 -13.40 20.25
CA PHE A 457 18.71 -13.59 21.56
C PHE A 457 19.60 -13.09 22.71
N ASN A 458 20.87 -13.49 22.75
CA ASN A 458 21.82 -13.10 23.80
C ASN A 458 22.13 -11.59 23.80
N GLU A 459 22.31 -10.97 22.63
CA GLU A 459 22.83 -9.60 22.55
C GLU A 459 21.73 -8.55 22.35
N TYR A 460 20.62 -8.90 21.70
CA TYR A 460 19.59 -7.94 21.33
C TYR A 460 18.30 -8.11 22.11
N VAL A 461 17.72 -9.32 22.13
CA VAL A 461 16.46 -9.58 22.84
C VAL A 461 16.60 -9.31 24.34
N GLU A 462 17.65 -9.82 24.97
CA GLU A 462 17.89 -9.59 26.40
C GLU A 462 18.10 -8.10 26.75
N GLN A 463 18.78 -7.35 25.89
CA GLN A 463 19.09 -5.95 26.17
C GLN A 463 17.91 -5.01 25.91
N ASP A 464 17.14 -5.25 24.84
CA ASP A 464 16.02 -4.39 24.45
C ASP A 464 14.71 -4.77 25.15
N PHE A 465 14.52 -6.06 25.50
CA PHE A 465 13.27 -6.60 26.02
C PHE A 465 13.44 -7.61 27.17
N GLY A 466 14.51 -7.53 27.96
CA GLY A 466 14.88 -8.52 28.99
C GLY A 466 13.94 -8.70 30.20
N SER A 467 12.64 -8.40 30.09
CA SER A 467 11.65 -8.71 31.13
C SER A 467 10.32 -9.15 30.53
N VAL A 468 9.58 -9.98 31.27
CA VAL A 468 8.26 -10.49 30.88
C VAL A 468 7.27 -9.35 30.64
N SER A 469 7.26 -8.33 31.51
CA SER A 469 6.43 -7.13 31.34
C SER A 469 6.73 -6.44 30.02
N ARG A 470 8.01 -6.21 29.72
CA ARG A 470 8.42 -5.44 28.54
C ARG A 470 8.12 -6.17 27.23
N LEU A 471 8.33 -7.50 27.19
CA LEU A 471 7.93 -8.32 26.04
C LEU A 471 6.41 -8.31 25.84
N SER A 472 5.66 -8.41 26.94
CA SER A 472 4.20 -8.45 26.91
C SER A 472 3.63 -7.12 26.43
N GLU A 473 4.03 -6.00 27.05
CA GLU A 473 3.69 -4.64 26.59
C GLU A 473 3.91 -4.49 25.08
N MET A 474 5.09 -4.88 24.57
CA MET A 474 5.43 -4.74 23.17
C MET A 474 4.55 -5.60 22.24
N TYR A 475 4.34 -6.86 22.59
CA TYR A 475 3.54 -7.78 21.79
C TYR A 475 2.06 -7.36 21.72
N PHE A 476 1.48 -6.92 22.84
CA PHE A 476 0.07 -6.49 22.87
C PHE A 476 -0.13 -5.13 22.21
N ASP A 477 0.76 -4.17 22.44
CA ASP A 477 0.77 -2.87 21.75
C ASP A 477 0.85 -3.04 20.22
N MET A 478 1.74 -3.92 19.73
CA MET A 478 1.80 -4.27 18.30
C MET A 478 0.51 -4.92 17.79
N GLY A 479 -0.23 -5.63 18.63
CA GLY A 479 -1.50 -6.25 18.27
C GLY A 479 -2.67 -5.29 18.20
N GLU A 480 -2.54 -4.07 18.74
CA GLU A 480 -3.52 -2.99 18.64
C GLU A 480 -3.11 -1.91 17.63
N ALA A 481 -1.84 -1.87 17.26
CA ALA A 481 -1.30 -0.92 16.30
C ALA A 481 -2.06 -0.94 14.97
N THR A 482 -2.55 0.24 14.54
CA THR A 482 -3.17 0.43 13.23
C THR A 482 -2.14 0.78 12.16
N GLU A 483 -2.55 0.75 10.88
CA GLU A 483 -1.72 1.30 9.79
C GLU A 483 -1.24 2.74 10.12
N PRO A 484 -0.01 3.13 9.74
CA PRO A 484 0.88 2.50 8.77
C PRO A 484 1.86 1.44 9.33
N LEU A 485 1.78 1.09 10.62
CA LEU A 485 2.82 0.30 11.31
C LEU A 485 2.83 -1.21 10.97
N ASN A 486 1.84 -1.73 10.24
CA ASN A 486 1.76 -3.15 9.87
C ASN A 486 2.76 -3.60 8.78
N TYR A 487 3.99 -3.08 8.75
CA TYR A 487 5.00 -3.51 7.79
C TYR A 487 5.43 -4.98 7.98
N TRP A 488 5.34 -5.52 9.20
CA TRP A 488 5.55 -6.93 9.47
C TRP A 488 4.52 -7.83 8.76
N GLU A 489 3.29 -7.35 8.58
CA GLU A 489 2.28 -8.05 7.76
C GLU A 489 2.68 -8.06 6.28
N ARG A 490 3.27 -6.95 5.79
CA ARG A 490 3.83 -6.91 4.44
C ARG A 490 5.00 -7.88 4.28
N TRP A 491 5.83 -8.07 5.31
CA TRP A 491 6.91 -9.05 5.27
C TRP A 491 6.37 -10.48 5.17
N ASN A 492 5.39 -10.81 6.02
CA ASN A 492 4.67 -12.08 6.00
C ASN A 492 4.04 -12.38 4.63
N LEU A 493 3.29 -11.42 4.07
CA LEU A 493 2.67 -11.55 2.76
C LEU A 493 3.71 -11.71 1.64
N ASN A 494 4.77 -10.90 1.63
CA ASN A 494 5.81 -10.99 0.61
C ASN A 494 6.52 -12.34 0.64
N ARG A 495 6.86 -12.86 1.83
CA ARG A 495 7.49 -14.17 1.98
C ARG A 495 6.59 -15.30 1.49
N GLU A 496 5.30 -15.24 1.80
CA GLU A 496 4.34 -16.24 1.34
C GLU A 496 4.09 -16.15 -0.18
N LEU A 497 4.13 -14.95 -0.77
CA LEU A 497 4.12 -14.76 -2.23
C LEU A 497 5.40 -15.25 -2.90
N GLU A 498 6.56 -15.18 -2.25
CA GLU A 498 7.80 -15.75 -2.76
C GLU A 498 7.75 -17.29 -2.78
N LYS A 499 7.15 -17.89 -1.75
CA LYS A 499 6.98 -19.35 -1.65
C LYS A 499 5.85 -19.88 -2.53
N SER A 500 4.78 -19.10 -2.72
CA SER A 500 3.61 -19.51 -3.50
C SER A 500 3.66 -18.92 -4.91
N TYR A 501 3.66 -19.76 -5.94
CA TYR A 501 3.53 -19.32 -7.34
C TYR A 501 2.08 -18.85 -7.66
N GLY A 502 1.49 -17.94 -6.88
CA GLY A 502 0.07 -17.54 -7.02
C GLY A 502 -0.45 -16.57 -5.95
N VAL A 503 -1.76 -16.66 -5.65
CA VAL A 503 -2.43 -15.87 -4.60
C VAL A 503 -2.14 -16.51 -3.25
N ALA A 504 -1.45 -15.79 -2.37
CA ALA A 504 -1.22 -16.17 -0.97
C ALA A 504 -2.32 -15.59 -0.09
N SER A 505 -2.86 -16.39 0.83
CA SER A 505 -3.62 -15.91 1.99
C SER A 505 -2.85 -16.29 3.25
N THR A 506 -2.46 -15.30 4.04
CA THR A 506 -1.68 -15.52 5.26
C THR A 506 -2.57 -15.25 6.48
N GLY A 507 -2.38 -16.02 7.55
CA GLY A 507 -2.84 -15.56 8.87
C GLY A 507 -2.09 -14.29 9.26
N MET A 508 -2.69 -13.45 10.11
CA MET A 508 -2.02 -12.24 10.62
C MET A 508 -0.70 -12.62 11.31
N ALA A 509 0.37 -11.89 11.04
CA ALA A 509 1.70 -12.07 11.62
C ALA A 509 1.63 -12.12 13.15
N ILE A 510 0.81 -11.25 13.76
CA ILE A 510 0.61 -11.21 15.22
C ILE A 510 0.15 -12.54 15.79
N ASN A 511 -0.66 -13.30 15.04
CA ASN A 511 -1.18 -14.60 15.45
C ASN A 511 -0.32 -15.78 14.95
N THR A 512 0.82 -15.52 14.30
CA THR A 512 1.66 -16.54 13.67
C THR A 512 3.10 -16.43 14.17
N TRP A 513 4.02 -15.86 13.38
CA TRP A 513 5.44 -15.85 13.71
C TRP A 513 5.80 -14.85 14.82
N LEU A 514 5.05 -13.75 14.99
CA LEU A 514 5.25 -12.84 16.12
C LEU A 514 4.81 -13.48 17.44
N LEU A 515 3.69 -14.21 17.46
CA LEU A 515 3.28 -15.01 18.63
C LEU A 515 4.34 -16.06 19.00
N ARG A 516 4.90 -16.75 18.00
CA ARG A 516 6.00 -17.70 18.22
C ARG A 516 7.20 -17.00 18.84
N PHE A 517 7.63 -15.89 18.26
CA PHE A 517 8.74 -15.11 18.80
C PHE A 517 8.49 -14.65 20.23
N TYR A 518 7.31 -14.10 20.52
CA TYR A 518 6.94 -13.68 21.88
C TYR A 518 7.07 -14.84 22.87
N CYS A 519 6.46 -16.00 22.58
CA CYS A 519 6.54 -17.17 23.46
C CYS A 519 7.98 -17.69 23.58
N THR A 520 8.76 -17.68 22.50
CA THR A 520 10.15 -18.12 22.51
C THR A 520 11.02 -17.19 23.35
N ALA A 521 10.83 -15.87 23.21
CA ALA A 521 11.53 -14.87 24.01
C ALA A 521 11.18 -14.97 25.49
N LEU A 522 9.92 -15.24 25.85
CA LEU A 522 9.52 -15.47 27.24
C LEU A 522 10.24 -16.67 27.87
N VAL A 523 10.28 -17.80 27.18
CA VAL A 523 11.03 -18.99 27.64
C VAL A 523 12.53 -18.67 27.73
N TRP A 524 13.07 -17.90 26.80
CA TRP A 524 14.47 -17.49 26.79
C TRP A 524 14.85 -16.67 28.04
N ILE A 525 14.11 -15.60 28.34
CA ILE A 525 14.45 -14.66 29.42
C ILE A 525 14.29 -15.25 30.84
N LEU A 526 13.55 -16.36 30.99
CA LEU A 526 13.46 -17.10 32.26
C LEU A 526 14.68 -18.01 32.45
N ASP A 527 15.86 -17.40 32.47
CA ASP A 527 17.16 -18.08 32.44
C ASP A 527 17.56 -18.78 33.76
N SER A 528 16.86 -18.49 34.84
CA SER A 528 17.23 -18.87 36.20
C SER A 528 16.00 -19.19 37.06
N GLN A 529 16.20 -19.97 38.13
CA GLN A 529 15.12 -20.25 39.08
C GLN A 529 14.61 -18.98 39.76
N GLU A 530 15.50 -18.01 40.01
CA GLU A 530 15.12 -16.70 40.56
C GLU A 530 14.17 -15.95 39.63
N ALA A 531 14.37 -16.02 38.30
CA ALA A 531 13.46 -15.41 37.33
C ALA A 531 12.07 -16.08 37.34
N ILE A 532 12.02 -17.42 37.47
CA ILE A 532 10.75 -18.17 37.61
C ILE A 532 10.04 -17.79 38.91
N ASP A 533 10.76 -17.82 40.03
CA ASP A 533 10.20 -17.50 41.35
C ASP A 533 9.66 -16.06 41.35
N ASN A 534 10.40 -15.10 40.77
CA ASN A 534 9.95 -13.71 40.62
C ASN A 534 8.68 -13.58 39.76
N LEU A 535 8.55 -14.36 38.68
CA LEU A 535 7.34 -14.37 37.86
C LEU A 535 6.14 -14.91 38.63
N GLN A 536 6.32 -16.00 39.39
CA GLN A 536 5.26 -16.59 40.21
C GLN A 536 4.85 -15.70 41.40
N GLU A 537 5.76 -14.84 41.88
CA GLU A 537 5.47 -13.83 42.91
C GLU A 537 4.79 -12.57 42.36
N GLN A 538 4.75 -12.36 41.04
CA GLN A 538 4.06 -11.21 40.44
C GLN A 538 2.55 -11.34 40.64
N ASP A 539 1.92 -10.21 40.99
CA ASP A 539 0.47 -10.11 41.04
C ASP A 539 -0.08 -10.17 39.60
N PRO A 540 -0.91 -11.16 39.23
CA PRO A 540 -1.48 -11.25 37.89
C PRO A 540 -2.32 -10.03 37.51
N SER A 541 -2.84 -9.28 38.50
CA SER A 541 -3.59 -8.03 38.27
C SER A 541 -2.71 -6.82 37.92
N GLU A 542 -1.39 -6.93 38.08
CA GLU A 542 -0.40 -5.93 37.62
C GLU A 542 0.18 -6.29 36.24
N SER A 543 -0.34 -7.35 35.59
CA SER A 543 0.10 -7.75 34.26
C SER A 543 -0.25 -6.67 33.22
N PRO A 544 0.63 -6.35 32.25
CA PRO A 544 0.31 -5.42 31.17
C PRO A 544 -0.95 -5.81 30.38
N LEU A 545 -1.29 -7.10 30.38
CA LEU A 545 -2.50 -7.66 29.76
C LEU A 545 -3.80 -7.09 30.32
N THR A 546 -3.85 -6.72 31.61
CA THR A 546 -5.08 -6.24 32.25
C THR A 546 -5.42 -4.80 31.89
N GLU A 547 -4.54 -4.10 31.17
CA GLU A 547 -4.80 -2.76 30.64
C GLU A 547 -5.57 -2.78 29.32
N TYR A 548 -5.71 -3.95 28.69
CA TYR A 548 -6.25 -4.10 27.34
C TYR A 548 -7.57 -4.87 27.32
N ASP A 549 -8.52 -4.38 26.52
CA ASP A 549 -9.85 -4.98 26.40
C ASP A 549 -9.84 -6.23 25.49
N HIS A 550 -10.67 -7.23 25.82
CA HIS A 550 -10.93 -8.43 25.00
C HIS A 550 -9.71 -9.29 24.61
N MET A 551 -8.71 -9.40 25.50
CA MET A 551 -7.46 -10.13 25.23
C MET A 551 -7.53 -11.65 25.51
N GLN A 552 -8.64 -12.18 26.05
CA GLN A 552 -8.77 -13.61 26.42
C GLN A 552 -8.45 -14.57 25.26
N PRO A 553 -8.96 -14.37 24.02
CA PRO A 553 -8.65 -15.26 22.90
C PRO A 553 -7.17 -15.25 22.49
N ARG A 554 -6.39 -14.24 22.90
CA ARG A 554 -4.95 -14.18 22.69
C ARG A 554 -4.20 -14.93 23.80
N VAL A 555 -4.67 -14.87 25.04
CA VAL A 555 -4.09 -15.62 26.17
C VAL A 555 -4.18 -17.12 25.90
N ASP A 556 -5.32 -17.63 25.44
CA ASP A 556 -5.47 -19.05 25.08
C ASP A 556 -4.46 -19.49 24.02
N LYS A 557 -4.22 -18.66 22.99
CA LYS A 557 -3.22 -18.95 21.96
C LYS A 557 -1.78 -18.95 22.49
N ILE A 558 -1.49 -18.14 23.50
CA ILE A 558 -0.19 -18.12 24.18
C ILE A 558 -0.02 -19.41 24.98
N VAL A 559 -1.01 -19.80 25.77
CA VAL A 559 -1.01 -21.06 26.53
C VAL A 559 -0.84 -22.26 25.60
N ASP A 560 -1.65 -22.36 24.54
CA ASP A 560 -1.54 -23.42 23.53
C ASP A 560 -0.13 -23.52 22.91
N ARG A 561 0.52 -22.36 22.69
CA ARG A 561 1.87 -22.30 22.14
C ARG A 561 2.92 -22.78 23.14
N LEU A 562 2.82 -22.34 24.40
CA LEU A 562 3.73 -22.75 25.47
C LEU A 562 3.60 -24.26 25.75
N GLU A 563 2.37 -24.80 25.73
CA GLU A 563 2.13 -26.24 25.83
C GLU A 563 2.81 -27.04 24.70
N ALA A 564 2.86 -26.48 23.48
CA ALA A 564 3.60 -27.09 22.38
C ALA A 564 5.11 -27.07 22.63
N TYR A 565 5.65 -25.99 23.19
CA TYR A 565 7.07 -25.85 23.50
C TYR A 565 7.56 -26.78 24.62
N LYS A 566 6.68 -27.25 25.51
CA LYS A 566 7.01 -28.33 26.45
C LYS A 566 7.53 -29.60 25.75
N LYS A 567 7.09 -29.85 24.51
CA LYS A 567 7.52 -31.00 23.70
C LYS A 567 8.71 -30.66 22.81
N GLU A 568 8.66 -29.51 22.16
CA GLU A 568 9.62 -29.09 21.15
C GLU A 568 9.77 -27.58 21.21
N TYR A 569 10.74 -27.11 21.99
CA TYR A 569 11.11 -25.71 22.07
C TYR A 569 12.15 -25.39 20.97
N PRO A 570 11.95 -24.33 20.14
CA PRO A 570 12.82 -24.06 18.99
C PRO A 570 14.30 -23.85 19.31
N LEU A 571 14.63 -23.39 20.54
CA LEU A 571 16.00 -23.06 20.95
C LEU A 571 16.48 -23.95 22.12
N ASP A 572 15.93 -25.16 22.27
CA ASP A 572 16.22 -26.05 23.42
C ASP A 572 17.73 -26.35 23.56
N ASP A 573 18.40 -26.62 22.44
CA ASP A 573 19.84 -26.90 22.40
C ASP A 573 20.71 -25.70 22.83
N MET A 574 20.16 -24.48 22.80
CA MET A 574 20.85 -23.23 23.16
C MET A 574 20.65 -22.84 24.63
N LEU A 575 19.72 -23.49 25.35
CA LEU A 575 19.49 -23.20 26.77
C LEU A 575 20.66 -23.75 27.62
N SER A 576 21.62 -22.89 27.94
CA SER A 576 22.82 -23.30 28.69
C SER A 576 22.66 -23.12 30.21
N GLY A 577 22.32 -24.21 30.90
CA GLY A 577 22.17 -24.22 32.36
C GLY A 577 20.90 -23.49 32.86
N GLY A 578 20.53 -23.74 34.13
CA GLY A 578 19.28 -23.24 34.70
C GLY A 578 18.11 -24.24 34.60
N PRO A 579 16.86 -23.76 34.77
CA PRO A 579 15.63 -24.55 34.60
C PRO A 579 15.47 -25.04 33.15
N SER A 580 14.87 -26.21 32.97
CA SER A 580 14.60 -26.77 31.63
C SER A 580 13.53 -25.96 30.90
N ALA A 581 13.45 -26.08 29.56
CA ALA A 581 12.37 -25.44 28.79
C ALA A 581 10.98 -25.84 29.31
N ASP A 582 10.81 -27.11 29.73
CA ASP A 582 9.58 -27.63 30.32
C ASP A 582 9.20 -26.89 31.63
N ASP A 583 10.17 -26.74 32.55
CA ASP A 583 9.96 -26.02 33.82
C ASP A 583 9.60 -24.55 33.59
N ARG A 584 10.25 -23.90 32.60
CA ARG A 584 9.99 -22.49 32.25
C ARG A 584 8.59 -22.33 31.64
N CYS A 585 8.19 -23.24 30.75
CA CYS A 585 6.86 -23.26 30.16
C CYS A 585 5.78 -23.49 31.22
N ASP A 586 6.00 -24.37 32.19
CA ASP A 586 5.04 -24.61 33.28
C ASP A 586 4.78 -23.34 34.10
N ALA A 587 5.84 -22.61 34.47
CA ALA A 587 5.70 -21.35 35.19
C ALA A 587 4.97 -20.27 34.37
N LEU A 588 5.24 -20.18 33.07
CA LEU A 588 4.56 -19.23 32.18
C LEU A 588 3.09 -19.58 31.99
N ILE A 589 2.75 -20.87 31.82
CA ILE A 589 1.37 -21.32 31.69
C ILE A 589 0.60 -20.98 32.96
N GLU A 590 1.13 -21.33 34.14
CA GLU A 590 0.49 -21.01 35.44
C GLU A 590 0.27 -19.49 35.60
N TYR A 591 1.26 -18.68 35.20
CA TYR A 591 1.13 -17.22 35.20
C TYR A 591 0.02 -16.74 34.27
N PHE A 592 0.00 -17.16 33.00
CA PHE A 592 -1.02 -16.71 32.04
C PHE A 592 -2.42 -17.23 32.35
N GLU A 593 -2.56 -18.42 32.92
CA GLU A 593 -3.84 -18.92 33.43
C GLU A 593 -4.34 -18.05 34.59
N SER A 594 -3.45 -17.67 35.51
CA SER A 594 -3.80 -16.75 36.60
C SER A 594 -4.19 -15.35 36.10
N VAL A 595 -3.51 -14.85 35.06
CA VAL A 595 -3.89 -13.58 34.40
C VAL A 595 -5.25 -13.71 33.70
N ARG A 596 -5.53 -14.84 33.03
CA ARG A 596 -6.84 -15.11 32.43
C ARG A 596 -7.94 -15.05 33.47
N ASP A 597 -7.74 -15.68 34.63
CA ASP A 597 -8.73 -15.68 35.71
C ASP A 597 -9.04 -14.25 36.21
N VAL A 598 -8.02 -13.39 36.30
CA VAL A 598 -8.20 -11.97 36.62
C VAL A 598 -8.96 -11.22 35.52
N LEU A 599 -8.63 -11.46 34.24
CA LEU A 599 -9.33 -10.84 33.11
C LEU A 599 -10.80 -11.27 33.06
N ASP A 600 -11.09 -12.54 33.35
CA ASP A 600 -12.46 -13.07 33.40
C ASP A 600 -13.24 -12.43 34.56
N GLU A 601 -12.62 -12.27 35.74
CA GLU A 601 -13.23 -11.58 36.87
C GLU A 601 -13.50 -10.10 36.55
N GLN A 602 -12.54 -9.40 35.93
CA GLN A 602 -12.70 -8.00 35.51
C GLN A 602 -13.78 -7.83 34.44
N GLU A 603 -13.82 -8.70 33.43
CA GLU A 603 -14.86 -8.68 32.39
C GLU A 603 -16.24 -8.93 33.02
N GLN A 604 -16.34 -9.92 33.91
CA GLN A 604 -17.58 -10.23 34.63
C GLN A 604 -18.04 -9.05 35.50
N ASP A 605 -17.13 -8.44 36.27
CA ASP A 605 -17.43 -7.24 37.06
C ASP A 605 -17.85 -6.05 36.20
N TRP A 606 -17.23 -5.86 35.05
CA TRP A 606 -17.64 -4.84 34.09
C TRP A 606 -19.05 -5.11 33.53
N ILE A 607 -19.32 -6.34 33.08
CA ILE A 607 -20.64 -6.78 32.59
C ILE A 607 -21.73 -6.55 33.64
N ARG A 608 -21.45 -6.83 34.92
CA ARG A 608 -22.37 -6.56 36.05
C ARG A 608 -22.77 -5.08 36.15
N THR A 609 -21.95 -4.15 35.66
CA THR A 609 -22.24 -2.70 35.69
C THR A 609 -22.96 -2.19 34.45
N LEU A 610 -22.96 -2.95 33.35
CA LEU A 610 -23.55 -2.52 32.09
C LEU A 610 -25.08 -2.58 32.14
N PRO A 611 -25.79 -1.57 31.62
CA PRO A 611 -27.25 -1.63 31.49
C PRO A 611 -27.65 -2.66 30.44
N ILE A 612 -28.83 -3.26 30.61
CA ILE A 612 -29.45 -4.08 29.57
C ILE A 612 -29.75 -3.20 28.36
N SER A 613 -29.28 -3.65 27.20
CA SER A 613 -29.42 -2.92 25.94
C SER A 613 -30.71 -3.33 25.24
N GLU A 614 -31.56 -2.34 24.99
CA GLU A 614 -32.83 -2.52 24.27
C GLU A 614 -32.61 -3.20 22.91
N GLY A 615 -31.54 -2.86 22.18
CA GLY A 615 -31.26 -3.47 20.88
C GLY A 615 -30.99 -4.99 20.93
N TYR A 616 -30.40 -5.51 22.02
CA TYR A 616 -30.23 -6.96 22.20
C TYR A 616 -31.53 -7.63 22.65
N VAL A 617 -32.35 -6.94 23.46
CA VAL A 617 -33.69 -7.41 23.82
C VAL A 617 -34.58 -7.51 22.58
N ASP A 618 -34.55 -6.49 21.73
CA ASP A 618 -35.27 -6.45 20.45
C ASP A 618 -34.80 -7.58 19.53
N SER A 619 -33.48 -7.79 19.40
CA SER A 619 -32.91 -8.88 18.60
C SER A 619 -33.35 -10.26 19.09
N TYR A 620 -33.48 -10.44 20.41
CA TYR A 620 -34.01 -11.66 21.01
C TYR A 620 -35.52 -11.81 20.71
N GLY A 621 -36.29 -10.73 20.81
CA GLY A 621 -37.70 -10.65 20.42
C GLY A 621 -37.93 -10.97 18.94
N GLU A 622 -37.12 -10.42 18.04
CA GLU A 622 -37.11 -10.73 16.61
C GLU A 622 -36.89 -12.22 16.35
N SER A 623 -35.95 -12.84 17.07
CA SER A 623 -35.66 -14.27 16.95
C SER A 623 -36.86 -15.14 17.38
N ILE A 624 -37.53 -14.77 18.47
CA ILE A 624 -38.78 -15.42 18.91
C ILE A 624 -39.89 -15.22 17.87
N HIS A 625 -40.09 -13.97 17.43
CA HIS A 625 -41.13 -13.63 16.46
C HIS A 625 -40.93 -14.36 15.13
N SER A 626 -39.70 -14.44 14.63
CA SER A 626 -39.37 -15.20 13.42
C SER A 626 -39.73 -16.69 13.55
N GLN A 627 -39.50 -17.29 14.72
CA GLN A 627 -39.90 -18.68 14.98
C GLN A 627 -41.42 -18.83 15.12
N LEU A 628 -42.11 -17.86 15.73
CA LEU A 628 -43.56 -17.82 15.84
C LEU A 628 -44.25 -17.66 14.47
N GLU A 629 -43.70 -16.83 13.58
CA GLU A 629 -44.15 -16.70 12.18
C GLU A 629 -43.99 -18.01 11.40
N SER A 630 -42.99 -18.83 11.76
CA SER A 630 -42.78 -20.16 11.18
C SER A 630 -43.62 -21.27 11.82
N CYS A 631 -44.43 -20.96 12.85
CA CYS A 631 -45.28 -21.92 13.56
C CYS A 631 -46.48 -22.34 12.70
N GLY A 632 -46.58 -23.64 12.39
CA GLY A 632 -47.61 -24.16 11.50
C GLY A 632 -49.04 -23.91 11.99
N LEU A 633 -49.28 -23.98 13.31
CA LEU A 633 -50.59 -23.66 13.89
C LEU A 633 -50.97 -22.19 13.69
N ARG A 634 -50.04 -21.25 13.90
CA ARG A 634 -50.33 -19.82 13.75
C ARG A 634 -50.61 -19.46 12.29
N THR A 635 -49.79 -19.97 11.36
CA THR A 635 -50.01 -19.81 9.92
C THR A 635 -51.38 -20.36 9.51
N ALA A 636 -51.77 -21.52 10.03
CA ALA A 636 -53.07 -22.12 9.73
C ALA A 636 -54.24 -21.25 10.20
N ILE A 637 -54.15 -20.68 11.39
CA ILE A 637 -55.16 -19.80 11.97
C ILE A 637 -55.27 -18.51 11.16
N GLU A 638 -54.13 -17.91 10.78
CA GLU A 638 -54.09 -16.71 9.96
C GLU A 638 -54.76 -16.92 8.59
N GLU A 639 -54.54 -18.07 7.94
CA GLU A 639 -55.13 -18.38 6.63
C GLU A 639 -56.63 -18.67 6.69
N VAL A 640 -57.15 -19.24 7.80
CA VAL A 640 -58.57 -19.61 7.92
C VAL A 640 -59.45 -18.45 8.42
N GLY A 641 -59.05 -17.76 9.49
CA GLY A 641 -59.86 -16.73 10.14
C GLY A 641 -59.20 -15.34 10.19
N GLY A 642 -57.90 -15.25 9.89
CA GLY A 642 -57.10 -14.05 10.09
C GLY A 642 -56.73 -13.81 11.55
N ILE A 643 -55.64 -13.07 11.76
CA ILE A 643 -55.22 -12.60 13.09
C ILE A 643 -55.24 -11.07 13.06
N THR A 644 -56.05 -10.46 13.93
CA THR A 644 -56.05 -8.99 14.10
C THR A 644 -55.07 -8.61 15.20
N GLN A 645 -54.12 -7.75 14.92
CA GLN A 645 -53.12 -7.29 15.89
C GLN A 645 -53.46 -5.88 16.38
N LEU A 646 -53.45 -5.67 17.70
CA LEU A 646 -53.74 -4.39 18.35
C LEU A 646 -52.73 -4.08 19.47
N ASP A 647 -52.40 -2.80 19.66
CA ASP A 647 -51.50 -2.35 20.74
C ASP A 647 -52.02 -2.65 22.15
N SER A 648 -53.34 -2.82 22.30
CA SER A 648 -54.00 -3.19 23.56
C SER A 648 -55.33 -3.83 23.27
N LEU A 649 -55.65 -4.92 23.97
CA LEU A 649 -56.96 -5.55 23.85
C LEU A 649 -58.06 -4.69 24.51
N GLU A 650 -59.18 -4.50 23.81
CA GLU A 650 -60.36 -3.83 24.37
C GLU A 650 -61.14 -4.73 25.34
N GLN A 651 -60.92 -6.04 25.26
CA GLN A 651 -61.55 -7.08 26.07
C GLN A 651 -60.48 -7.85 26.84
N ASP A 652 -60.84 -8.47 27.97
CA ASP A 652 -59.91 -9.29 28.74
C ASP A 652 -59.38 -10.46 27.88
N ALA A 653 -58.07 -10.69 27.92
CA ALA A 653 -57.44 -11.83 27.26
C ALA A 653 -57.98 -13.14 27.85
N ASN A 654 -58.36 -14.07 26.98
CA ASN A 654 -58.72 -15.44 27.39
C ASN A 654 -57.63 -16.46 27.03
N ALA A 655 -56.71 -16.09 26.14
CA ALA A 655 -55.51 -16.83 25.82
C ALA A 655 -54.29 -16.04 26.31
N GLU A 656 -53.82 -16.31 27.54
CA GLU A 656 -52.65 -15.64 28.10
C GLU A 656 -51.67 -16.61 28.75
N PHE A 657 -50.37 -16.29 28.64
CA PHE A 657 -49.34 -16.91 29.47
C PHE A 657 -48.18 -15.95 29.72
N THR A 658 -47.45 -16.21 30.80
CA THR A 658 -46.14 -15.62 31.06
C THR A 658 -45.20 -16.74 31.47
N LEU A 659 -44.04 -16.79 30.83
CA LEU A 659 -42.95 -17.70 31.17
C LEU A 659 -41.76 -16.88 31.63
N TYR A 660 -41.05 -17.40 32.63
CA TYR A 660 -39.80 -16.84 33.12
C TYR A 660 -38.67 -17.80 32.78
N ASN A 661 -37.52 -17.25 32.38
CA ASN A 661 -36.30 -17.99 32.15
C ASN A 661 -35.09 -17.16 32.61
N SER A 662 -33.99 -17.82 32.96
CA SER A 662 -32.72 -17.19 33.27
C SER A 662 -31.75 -17.31 32.09
N ALA A 663 -30.91 -16.30 31.89
CA ALA A 663 -29.84 -16.33 30.91
C ALA A 663 -28.64 -15.50 31.38
N PRO A 664 -27.41 -15.79 30.90
CA PRO A 664 -26.24 -14.96 31.21
C PRO A 664 -26.44 -13.52 30.74
N ARG A 665 -26.13 -12.55 31.62
CA ARG A 665 -26.27 -11.12 31.36
C ARG A 665 -25.46 -10.66 30.16
N LYS A 666 -24.29 -11.28 29.92
CA LYS A 666 -23.40 -10.97 28.79
C LYS A 666 -24.13 -10.92 27.45
N ALA A 667 -25.14 -11.76 27.24
CA ALA A 667 -25.88 -11.80 25.99
C ALA A 667 -26.81 -10.58 25.75
N PHE A 668 -27.08 -9.77 26.78
CA PHE A 668 -28.07 -8.68 26.75
C PHE A 668 -27.48 -7.30 27.03
N VAL A 669 -26.16 -7.18 27.13
CA VAL A 669 -25.45 -5.92 27.34
C VAL A 669 -24.64 -5.56 26.10
N ASP A 670 -24.36 -4.27 25.91
CA ASP A 670 -23.46 -3.83 24.85
C ASP A 670 -22.00 -3.90 25.31
N ASP A 671 -21.40 -5.06 25.08
CA ASP A 671 -19.98 -5.33 25.34
C ASP A 671 -19.10 -5.07 24.09
N GLY A 672 -19.65 -4.46 23.03
CA GLY A 672 -18.94 -4.22 21.77
C GLY A 672 -18.87 -5.43 20.82
N ILE A 673 -19.39 -6.60 21.21
CA ILE A 673 -19.42 -7.81 20.39
C ILE A 673 -20.87 -8.11 19.97
N SER A 674 -21.11 -8.24 18.66
CA SER A 674 -22.45 -8.59 18.16
C SER A 674 -22.86 -10.00 18.60
N THR A 675 -23.79 -10.10 19.54
CA THR A 675 -24.38 -11.37 19.96
C THR A 675 -25.51 -11.80 19.01
N PHE A 676 -25.44 -13.02 18.48
CA PHE A 676 -26.50 -13.61 17.65
C PHE A 676 -27.25 -14.71 18.40
N PHE A 677 -28.56 -14.60 18.50
CA PHE A 677 -29.42 -15.57 19.17
C PHE A 677 -29.91 -16.66 18.21
N ASN A 678 -29.31 -17.85 18.28
CA ASN A 678 -29.72 -19.02 17.49
C ASN A 678 -30.33 -20.14 18.35
N SER A 679 -31.13 -19.77 19.36
CA SER A 679 -31.75 -20.71 20.29
C SER A 679 -33.10 -21.22 19.75
N ASN A 680 -33.43 -22.48 19.99
CA ASN A 680 -34.73 -23.08 19.65
C ASN A 680 -35.75 -22.80 20.77
N PHE A 681 -36.80 -22.02 20.48
CA PHE A 681 -37.84 -21.64 21.46
C PHE A 681 -38.99 -22.66 21.56
N SER A 682 -38.74 -23.93 21.22
CA SER A 682 -39.75 -25.01 21.21
C SER A 682 -40.71 -25.02 22.41
N GLY A 683 -40.21 -24.93 23.65
CA GLY A 683 -41.06 -24.94 24.85
C GLY A 683 -42.00 -23.71 24.96
N LEU A 684 -41.55 -22.54 24.50
CA LEU A 684 -42.37 -21.33 24.42
C LEU A 684 -43.47 -21.48 23.36
N LEU A 685 -43.11 -22.02 22.18
CA LEU A 685 -44.07 -22.27 21.10
C LEU A 685 -45.09 -23.35 21.45
N ASP A 686 -44.68 -24.41 22.16
CA ASP A 686 -45.61 -25.44 22.65
C ASP A 686 -46.60 -24.85 23.66
N ARG A 687 -46.14 -23.93 24.53
CA ARG A 687 -47.03 -23.20 25.44
C ARG A 687 -48.04 -22.33 24.69
N TYR A 688 -47.60 -21.61 23.65
CA TYR A 688 -48.48 -20.87 22.75
C TYR A 688 -49.53 -21.78 22.12
N ARG A 689 -49.12 -22.92 21.54
CA ARG A 689 -50.03 -23.88 20.91
C ARG A 689 -51.07 -24.40 21.90
N GLY A 690 -50.65 -24.80 23.10
CA GLY A 690 -51.55 -25.29 24.13
C GLY A 690 -52.64 -24.27 24.49
N VAL A 691 -52.23 -23.03 24.78
CA VAL A 691 -53.17 -21.97 25.16
C VAL A 691 -54.14 -21.62 24.03
N VAL A 692 -53.67 -21.54 22.78
CA VAL A 692 -54.52 -21.26 21.62
C VAL A 692 -55.53 -22.39 21.36
N LEU A 693 -55.09 -23.64 21.42
CA LEU A 693 -55.97 -24.80 21.21
C LEU A 693 -57.04 -24.93 22.29
N GLU A 694 -56.73 -24.56 23.54
CA GLU A 694 -57.69 -24.56 24.65
C GLU A 694 -58.82 -23.53 24.46
N GLN A 695 -58.56 -22.41 23.77
CA GLN A 695 -59.56 -21.36 23.55
C GLN A 695 -60.36 -21.54 22.26
N LEU A 696 -59.86 -22.33 21.30
CA LEU A 696 -60.64 -22.72 20.13
C LEU A 696 -61.70 -23.77 20.52
N ASP A 697 -62.94 -23.61 20.04
CA ASP A 697 -63.99 -24.61 20.21
C ASP A 697 -63.74 -25.84 19.32
N LEU A 698 -62.82 -26.72 19.74
CA LEU A 698 -62.41 -27.92 19.02
C LEU A 698 -63.03 -29.17 19.64
N VAL A 699 -63.58 -30.04 18.79
CA VAL A 699 -64.03 -31.36 19.22
C VAL A 699 -62.82 -32.28 19.35
N GLU A 700 -62.53 -32.75 20.56
CA GLU A 700 -61.44 -33.69 20.78
C GLU A 700 -61.81 -35.11 20.33
N LYS A 701 -60.92 -35.74 19.55
CA LYS A 701 -61.04 -37.15 19.13
C LYS A 701 -59.73 -37.87 19.42
N GLU A 702 -59.85 -39.00 20.10
CA GLU A 702 -58.73 -39.90 20.34
C GLU A 702 -58.66 -40.98 19.25
N VAL A 703 -57.44 -41.29 18.82
CA VAL A 703 -57.13 -42.40 17.91
C VAL A 703 -56.13 -43.36 18.55
N ASP A 704 -56.26 -44.66 18.25
CA ASP A 704 -55.43 -45.70 18.87
C ASP A 704 -53.98 -45.70 18.33
N ALA A 705 -53.77 -45.26 17.09
CA ALA A 705 -52.46 -45.16 16.47
C ALA A 705 -52.38 -44.09 15.38
N ALA A 706 -51.16 -43.64 15.05
CA ALA A 706 -50.88 -42.71 13.96
C ALA A 706 -51.41 -43.19 12.58
N THR A 707 -51.46 -44.51 12.37
CA THR A 707 -51.98 -45.12 11.13
C THR A 707 -53.48 -44.93 10.94
N ASP A 708 -54.22 -44.71 12.03
CA ASP A 708 -55.68 -44.60 11.99
C ASP A 708 -56.15 -43.16 11.72
N ILE A 709 -55.21 -42.20 11.74
CA ILE A 709 -55.48 -40.77 11.55
C ILE A 709 -56.03 -40.48 10.15
N SER A 710 -55.56 -41.16 9.10
CA SER A 710 -56.03 -40.86 7.74
C SER A 710 -57.52 -41.20 7.53
N ASP A 711 -57.99 -42.31 8.10
CA ASP A 711 -59.41 -42.68 8.06
C ASP A 711 -60.27 -41.80 8.97
N ALA A 712 -59.74 -41.42 10.15
CA ALA A 712 -60.42 -40.51 11.05
C ALA A 712 -60.57 -39.09 10.46
N LEU A 713 -59.54 -38.60 9.77
CA LEU A 713 -59.56 -37.34 9.03
C LEU A 713 -60.52 -37.40 7.85
N ALA A 714 -60.49 -38.47 7.04
CA ALA A 714 -61.41 -38.62 5.91
C ALA A 714 -62.89 -38.61 6.33
N ALA A 715 -63.19 -39.17 7.51
CA ALA A 715 -64.54 -39.14 8.07
C ALA A 715 -64.98 -37.71 8.44
N VAL A 716 -64.06 -36.87 8.95
CA VAL A 716 -64.34 -35.45 9.27
C VAL A 716 -64.46 -34.61 8.00
N VAL A 717 -63.52 -34.74 7.06
CA VAL A 717 -63.53 -34.02 5.77
C VAL A 717 -64.77 -34.35 4.94
N SER A 718 -65.34 -35.55 5.07
CA SER A 718 -66.57 -35.93 4.35
C SER A 718 -67.87 -35.41 5.00
N GLN A 719 -67.80 -34.88 6.22
CA GLN A 719 -68.96 -34.47 7.03
C GLN A 719 -69.05 -32.97 7.27
N GLU A 720 -67.90 -32.28 7.28
CA GLU A 720 -67.77 -30.86 7.61
C GLU A 720 -67.00 -30.14 6.50
N ASP A 721 -67.23 -28.83 6.35
CA ASP A 721 -66.49 -27.98 5.42
C ASP A 721 -65.13 -27.63 6.03
N VAL A 722 -64.11 -28.42 5.71
CA VAL A 722 -62.74 -28.28 6.23
C VAL A 722 -61.93 -27.30 5.40
N ALA A 723 -61.33 -26.31 6.05
CA ALA A 723 -60.47 -25.31 5.42
C ALA A 723 -59.01 -25.76 5.35
N LEU A 724 -58.48 -26.31 6.47
CA LEU A 724 -57.06 -26.62 6.58
C LEU A 724 -56.78 -27.78 7.55
N LEU A 725 -55.74 -28.56 7.26
CA LEU A 725 -55.24 -29.63 8.10
C LEU A 725 -53.83 -29.30 8.63
N ILE A 726 -53.63 -29.45 9.93
CA ILE A 726 -52.34 -29.26 10.60
C ILE A 726 -51.94 -30.60 11.16
N VAL A 727 -50.78 -31.13 10.82
CA VAL A 727 -50.35 -32.45 11.30
C VAL A 727 -49.02 -32.38 12.04
N GLU A 728 -48.94 -33.15 13.11
CA GLU A 728 -47.75 -33.30 13.93
C GLU A 728 -46.92 -34.51 13.50
N GLN A 729 -45.61 -34.37 13.70
CA GLN A 729 -44.55 -35.34 13.48
C GLN A 729 -44.51 -36.13 12.16
N MET A 730 -43.30 -36.62 11.90
CA MET A 730 -42.94 -37.30 10.68
C MET A 730 -43.80 -38.57 10.43
N GLU A 731 -44.35 -39.21 11.45
CA GLU A 731 -45.12 -40.46 11.32
C GLU A 731 -46.56 -40.26 10.83
N VAL A 732 -47.31 -39.31 11.38
CA VAL A 732 -48.65 -38.95 10.87
C VAL A 732 -48.52 -38.33 9.48
N ALA A 733 -47.55 -37.43 9.31
CA ALA A 733 -47.27 -36.81 8.01
C ALA A 733 -46.76 -37.81 6.96
N ARG A 734 -46.08 -38.91 7.35
CA ARG A 734 -45.73 -40.03 6.45
C ARG A 734 -46.96 -40.86 6.11
N THR A 735 -47.77 -41.20 7.11
CA THR A 735 -49.01 -41.97 6.93
C THR A 735 -49.93 -41.27 5.94
N LEU A 736 -50.14 -39.96 6.10
CA LEU A 736 -50.94 -39.17 5.17
C LEU A 736 -50.30 -39.10 3.79
N ARG A 737 -48.99 -38.87 3.71
CA ARG A 737 -48.28 -38.80 2.42
C ARG A 737 -48.34 -40.10 1.63
N ASP A 738 -48.33 -41.24 2.31
CA ASP A 738 -48.35 -42.57 1.71
C ASP A 738 -49.79 -43.08 1.46
N ASP A 739 -50.81 -42.31 1.87
CA ASP A 739 -52.23 -42.59 1.65
C ASP A 739 -52.65 -42.25 0.20
N GLU A 740 -53.43 -43.13 -0.43
CA GLU A 740 -53.89 -42.97 -1.82
C GLU A 740 -54.79 -41.74 -2.04
N ARG A 741 -55.34 -41.16 -0.96
CA ARG A 741 -56.19 -39.95 -0.99
C ARG A 741 -55.39 -38.64 -0.95
N SER A 742 -54.06 -38.72 -0.85
CA SER A 742 -53.18 -37.54 -0.84
C SER A 742 -52.65 -37.19 -2.22
N GLU A 743 -52.60 -35.89 -2.52
CA GLU A 743 -52.04 -35.36 -3.76
C GLU A 743 -50.93 -34.34 -3.47
N ARG A 744 -49.86 -34.37 -4.26
CA ARG A 744 -48.79 -33.38 -4.17
C ARG A 744 -49.15 -32.16 -5.01
N ILE A 745 -49.24 -30.98 -4.38
CA ILE A 745 -49.72 -29.76 -5.05
C ILE A 745 -48.58 -28.97 -5.72
N SER A 746 -47.43 -28.72 -5.06
CA SER A 746 -46.35 -27.89 -5.63
C SER A 746 -44.96 -28.12 -5.00
N ASN A 747 -43.91 -27.67 -5.70
CA ASN A 747 -42.52 -27.51 -5.20
C ASN A 747 -42.14 -26.04 -4.95
N ASP A 748 -42.92 -25.10 -5.46
CA ASP A 748 -42.60 -23.66 -5.47
C ASP A 748 -43.38 -22.87 -4.40
N ASP A 749 -44.33 -23.51 -3.72
CA ASP A 749 -45.11 -22.90 -2.63
C ASP A 749 -44.63 -23.43 -1.28
N LEU A 750 -44.04 -22.56 -0.47
CA LEU A 750 -43.47 -22.89 0.84
C LEU A 750 -44.54 -23.25 1.88
N ARG A 751 -45.84 -23.00 1.60
CA ARG A 751 -46.94 -23.05 2.58
C ARG A 751 -47.70 -24.39 2.65
N SER A 752 -47.62 -25.28 1.65
CA SER A 752 -48.01 -26.70 1.82
C SER A 752 -47.34 -27.60 0.77
N TYR A 753 -46.70 -28.70 1.21
CA TYR A 753 -46.03 -29.64 0.30
C TYR A 753 -47.00 -30.66 -0.36
N PHE A 754 -48.20 -30.86 0.21
CA PHE A 754 -49.23 -31.79 -0.29
C PHE A 754 -50.61 -31.50 0.34
N ALA A 755 -51.68 -32.01 -0.27
CA ALA A 755 -53.05 -32.00 0.26
C ALA A 755 -53.56 -33.42 0.50
N PHE A 756 -54.55 -33.53 1.40
CA PHE A 756 -55.30 -34.76 1.66
C PHE A 756 -56.77 -34.52 1.32
N MET A 757 -57.33 -35.28 0.38
CA MET A 757 -58.70 -35.07 -0.13
C MET A 757 -58.96 -33.61 -0.57
N ASP A 758 -58.04 -33.04 -1.36
CA ASP A 758 -58.05 -31.65 -1.84
C ASP A 758 -57.91 -30.55 -0.76
N ILE A 759 -57.71 -30.92 0.52
CA ILE A 759 -57.49 -29.96 1.62
C ILE A 759 -55.98 -29.76 1.89
N PRO A 760 -55.48 -28.52 1.96
CA PRO A 760 -54.07 -28.24 2.25
C PRO A 760 -53.61 -28.79 3.61
N VAL A 761 -52.39 -29.34 3.65
CA VAL A 761 -51.76 -29.87 4.88
C VAL A 761 -50.54 -29.03 5.26
N ILE A 762 -50.61 -28.36 6.40
CA ILE A 762 -49.49 -27.67 7.05
C ILE A 762 -48.83 -28.60 8.06
N ARG A 763 -47.50 -28.54 8.13
CA ARG A 763 -46.73 -29.27 9.15
C ARG A 763 -46.42 -28.34 10.31
N ASP A 764 -46.62 -28.86 11.52
CA ASP A 764 -46.18 -28.19 12.73
C ASP A 764 -45.32 -29.14 13.58
N LEU A 765 -44.24 -28.62 14.15
CA LEU A 765 -43.33 -29.37 15.02
C LEU A 765 -43.74 -29.12 16.46
N THR A 766 -44.58 -30.01 17.00
CA THR A 766 -45.19 -29.91 18.32
C THR A 766 -45.30 -31.29 18.97
N THR A 767 -45.65 -31.34 20.24
CA THR A 767 -46.09 -32.56 20.94
C THR A 767 -47.54 -32.47 21.46
N GLU A 768 -48.22 -31.34 21.23
CA GLU A 768 -49.52 -31.01 21.83
C GLU A 768 -50.72 -31.73 21.19
N PHE A 769 -50.57 -32.17 19.93
CA PHE A 769 -51.61 -32.85 19.16
C PHE A 769 -50.99 -33.72 18.07
N ALA A 770 -51.74 -34.68 17.54
CA ALA A 770 -51.31 -35.50 16.39
C ALA A 770 -51.78 -34.91 15.05
N ALA A 771 -53.00 -34.36 15.02
CA ALA A 771 -53.50 -33.55 13.91
C ALA A 771 -54.58 -32.58 14.41
N VAL A 772 -54.71 -31.42 13.78
CA VAL A 772 -55.79 -30.46 13.98
C VAL A 772 -56.47 -30.20 12.65
N VAL A 773 -57.79 -30.26 12.64
CA VAL A 773 -58.64 -29.93 11.49
C VAL A 773 -59.32 -28.61 11.80
N LEU A 774 -59.16 -27.61 10.93
CA LEU A 774 -59.86 -26.33 11.05
C LEU A 774 -60.97 -26.25 9.99
N PHE A 775 -62.15 -25.83 10.39
CA PHE A 775 -63.33 -25.66 9.52
C PHE A 775 -63.37 -24.26 8.88
N GLU A 776 -64.12 -24.11 7.78
CA GLU A 776 -64.44 -22.80 7.18
C GLU A 776 -65.48 -22.02 8.03
N ASN A 777 -65.12 -21.69 9.27
CA ASN A 777 -65.98 -20.98 10.21
C ASN A 777 -65.32 -19.67 10.69
N ASP A 778 -66.13 -18.63 10.86
CA ASP A 778 -65.69 -17.34 11.38
C ASP A 778 -65.40 -17.43 12.89
N PHE A 779 -64.13 -17.36 13.25
CA PHE A 779 -63.65 -17.04 14.60
C PHE A 779 -62.95 -15.69 14.61
N ASN A 780 -63.05 -14.96 15.72
CA ASN A 780 -62.39 -13.68 15.92
C ASN A 780 -61.15 -13.88 16.78
N TYR A 781 -59.97 -13.75 16.19
CA TYR A 781 -58.69 -13.84 16.88
C TYR A 781 -58.04 -12.45 16.90
N VAL A 782 -57.89 -11.90 18.12
CA VAL A 782 -57.21 -10.62 18.34
C VAL A 782 -55.98 -10.81 19.23
N GLU A 783 -54.78 -10.49 18.74
CA GLU A 783 -53.50 -10.50 19.48
C GLU A 783 -53.18 -9.11 20.03
N GLU A 784 -52.74 -9.05 21.29
CA GLU A 784 -52.02 -7.89 21.82
C GLU A 784 -50.60 -7.91 21.25
N VAL A 785 -50.16 -6.80 20.66
CA VAL A 785 -48.81 -6.67 20.10
C VAL A 785 -48.14 -5.44 20.68
N ASP A 786 -47.04 -5.66 21.41
CA ASP A 786 -46.12 -4.63 21.90
C ASP A 786 -44.77 -4.90 21.24
N ASP A 787 -44.54 -4.24 20.10
CA ASP A 787 -43.52 -4.52 19.06
C ASP A 787 -43.59 -5.92 18.41
N TYR A 788 -43.83 -6.99 19.19
CA TYR A 788 -44.04 -8.37 18.73
C TYR A 788 -45.23 -9.05 19.45
N PRO A 789 -45.85 -10.11 18.88
CA PRO A 789 -46.97 -10.83 19.52
C PRO A 789 -46.60 -11.54 20.83
N ILE A 790 -45.34 -11.93 20.99
CA ILE A 790 -44.79 -12.37 22.27
C ILE A 790 -43.89 -11.25 22.75
N ALA A 791 -44.36 -10.53 23.77
CA ALA A 791 -43.58 -9.46 24.39
C ALA A 791 -42.44 -10.07 25.22
N VAL A 792 -41.27 -9.45 25.15
CA VAL A 792 -40.06 -9.85 25.87
C VAL A 792 -39.65 -8.73 26.79
N GLU A 793 -39.60 -9.01 28.09
CA GLU A 793 -39.05 -8.11 29.10
C GLU A 793 -37.82 -8.77 29.73
N VAL A 794 -36.70 -8.05 29.77
CA VAL A 794 -35.46 -8.54 30.37
C VAL A 794 -35.12 -7.70 31.60
N THR A 795 -35.13 -8.33 32.77
CA THR A 795 -34.82 -7.69 34.05
C THR A 795 -33.41 -8.09 34.51
N PRO A 796 -32.53 -7.13 34.86
CA PRO A 796 -31.27 -7.43 35.53
C PRO A 796 -31.49 -8.24 36.81
N GLY A 797 -30.62 -9.20 37.11
CA GLY A 797 -30.84 -10.11 38.23
C GLY A 797 -30.85 -9.45 39.62
N GLU A 798 -30.18 -8.31 39.79
CA GLU A 798 -30.23 -7.48 40.99
C GLU A 798 -31.61 -6.84 41.24
N ASP A 799 -32.40 -6.65 40.18
CA ASP A 799 -33.72 -6.04 40.24
C ASP A 799 -34.85 -7.10 40.36
N VAL A 800 -34.49 -8.38 40.34
CA VAL A 800 -35.43 -9.50 40.50
C VAL A 800 -35.73 -9.72 41.99
N ALA A 801 -36.99 -9.50 42.38
CA ALA A 801 -37.41 -9.54 43.78
C ALA A 801 -37.24 -10.92 44.47
N THR A 802 -37.40 -12.01 43.73
CA THR A 802 -37.24 -13.40 44.19
C THR A 802 -36.88 -14.29 43.01
N TRP A 803 -35.79 -15.04 43.14
CA TRP A 803 -35.39 -16.09 42.21
C TRP A 803 -35.95 -17.45 42.64
N ASP A 804 -36.29 -18.29 41.66
CA ASP A 804 -36.59 -19.69 41.93
C ASP A 804 -35.28 -20.43 42.25
N PRO A 805 -35.16 -21.17 43.37
CA PRO A 805 -33.97 -21.97 43.68
C PRO A 805 -33.60 -23.00 42.60
N ASP A 806 -34.56 -23.38 41.74
CA ASP A 806 -34.31 -24.28 40.61
C ASP A 806 -33.78 -23.53 39.35
N GLU A 807 -33.84 -22.18 39.31
CA GLU A 807 -33.37 -21.34 38.19
C GLU A 807 -31.92 -20.85 38.35
N LEU A 808 -31.44 -20.68 39.59
CA LEU A 808 -30.06 -20.28 39.91
C LEU A 808 -29.56 -21.00 41.18
N PRO A 809 -28.37 -21.64 41.16
CA PRO A 809 -27.74 -22.18 42.37
C PRO A 809 -27.37 -21.09 43.38
N ASP A 810 -27.46 -21.38 44.69
CA ASP A 810 -27.14 -20.45 45.79
C ASP A 810 -25.70 -19.88 45.77
N GLU A 811 -24.79 -20.47 44.98
CA GLU A 811 -23.37 -20.09 44.91
C GLU A 811 -23.05 -19.05 43.82
N GLU A 812 -24.00 -18.73 42.94
CA GLU A 812 -23.79 -17.80 41.82
C GLU A 812 -24.25 -16.37 42.15
N ASP A 813 -23.55 -15.35 41.62
CA ASP A 813 -23.95 -13.95 41.81
C ASP A 813 -25.11 -13.61 40.87
N ILE A 814 -26.24 -13.21 41.45
CA ILE A 814 -27.45 -12.83 40.71
C ILE A 814 -27.20 -11.75 39.64
N ARG A 815 -26.18 -10.90 39.81
CA ARG A 815 -25.83 -9.82 38.87
C ARG A 815 -25.28 -10.34 37.54
N ASP A 816 -24.83 -11.60 37.49
CA ASP A 816 -24.33 -12.26 36.28
C ASP A 816 -25.44 -12.74 35.35
N TYR A 817 -26.68 -12.70 35.82
CA TYR A 817 -27.83 -13.23 35.13
C TYR A 817 -28.89 -12.15 34.90
N VAL A 818 -29.72 -12.42 33.89
CA VAL A 818 -30.96 -11.69 33.64
C VAL A 818 -32.14 -12.64 33.76
N ARG A 819 -33.27 -12.12 34.19
CA ARG A 819 -34.56 -12.81 34.10
C ARG A 819 -35.29 -12.31 32.87
N ILE A 820 -35.60 -13.23 31.97
CA ILE A 820 -36.38 -12.98 30.76
C ILE A 820 -37.82 -13.38 31.06
N ALA A 821 -38.74 -12.43 30.95
CA ALA A 821 -40.17 -12.67 30.97
C ALA A 821 -40.70 -12.62 29.54
N THR A 822 -41.21 -13.74 29.04
CA THR A 822 -41.92 -13.78 27.76
C THR A 822 -43.41 -13.88 28.03
N SER A 823 -44.18 -12.93 27.52
CA SER A 823 -45.63 -12.89 27.73
C SER A 823 -46.40 -12.85 26.41
N TYR A 824 -47.54 -13.51 26.40
CA TYR A 824 -48.44 -13.58 25.26
C TYR A 824 -49.87 -13.34 25.74
N LYS A 825 -50.64 -12.56 24.98
CA LYS A 825 -52.04 -12.28 25.25
C LYS A 825 -52.85 -12.21 23.96
N ALA A 826 -53.96 -12.92 23.94
CA ALA A 826 -54.95 -12.84 22.89
C ALA A 826 -56.37 -13.00 23.42
N HIS A 827 -57.31 -12.46 22.65
CA HIS A 827 -58.73 -12.69 22.80
C HIS A 827 -59.22 -13.50 21.59
N ILE A 828 -59.69 -14.72 21.83
CA ILE A 828 -60.17 -15.65 20.82
C ILE A 828 -61.65 -15.94 21.09
N GLU A 829 -62.54 -15.49 20.20
CA GLU A 829 -63.97 -15.73 20.28
C GLU A 829 -64.45 -16.58 19.10
N SER A 830 -65.23 -17.62 19.40
CA SER A 830 -65.71 -18.58 18.41
C SER A 830 -67.24 -18.58 18.40
N THR A 831 -67.83 -18.52 17.20
CA THR A 831 -69.29 -18.48 17.05
C THR A 831 -69.94 -19.88 16.95
N GLY A 832 -69.11 -20.94 16.86
CA GLY A 832 -69.46 -22.35 16.82
C GLY A 832 -68.21 -23.24 16.82
N PRO A 833 -68.33 -24.56 16.61
CA PRO A 833 -67.17 -25.45 16.60
C PRO A 833 -66.22 -25.09 15.45
N ASN A 834 -64.97 -24.80 15.77
CA ASN A 834 -63.96 -24.35 14.80
C ASN A 834 -63.20 -25.51 14.15
N GLY A 835 -63.36 -26.73 14.66
CA GLY A 835 -62.54 -27.83 14.19
C GLY A 835 -62.56 -29.08 15.07
N VAL A 836 -61.61 -29.97 14.78
CA VAL A 836 -61.39 -31.23 15.50
C VAL A 836 -59.92 -31.36 15.83
N VAL A 837 -59.58 -31.62 17.09
CA VAL A 837 -58.21 -31.96 17.50
C VAL A 837 -58.10 -33.47 17.71
N PHE A 838 -57.11 -34.08 17.06
CA PHE A 838 -56.79 -35.49 17.17
C PHE A 838 -55.61 -35.70 18.10
N ARG A 839 -55.77 -36.63 19.05
CA ARG A 839 -54.69 -37.09 19.94
C ARG A 839 -54.55 -38.61 19.86
N ILE A 840 -53.33 -39.09 19.95
CA ILE A 840 -53.06 -40.53 19.99
C ILE A 840 -53.17 -40.99 21.45
N GLN A 841 -53.93 -42.06 21.71
CA GLN A 841 -54.02 -42.65 23.04
C GLN A 841 -52.64 -43.16 23.47
N ASN A 842 -52.12 -42.60 24.57
CA ASN A 842 -50.87 -43.06 25.18
C ASN A 842 -51.03 -44.41 25.89
#